data_AF-A0A7W1FP66-F1
#
_entry.id   AF-A0A7W1FP66-F1
#
_cell.length_a   1.000
_cell.length_b   1.000
_cell.length_c   1.000
_cell.angle_alpha   90.00
_cell.angle_beta   90.00
_cell.angle_gamma   90.00
#
_symmetry.space_group_name_H-M   'P 1'
#
loop_
_entity.id
_entity.type
_entity.pdbx_description
1 polymer ?
#
loop_
_entity_poly.entity_id
_entity_poly.type
_entity_poly.pdbx_seq_one_letter_code
_entity_poly.pdbx_strand_id
1 'polypeptide(L)'
;MPPRWGGELRVPQVRRSVFLICALCALCGLISAPLSAANINDDVAKYANAPRPFPTWESAKPINGALVEVDVIHRTAIVREDGSGKLHVVAMPANGVVCRLGVEGDLRDVPLGTHGRWYLLPDKRGALTQLGAFHDDATLSARDNVRFRVDAIAAASSTFTIQPMKGDQPAAGAAKIALKTDQYTRFRKGNADAKFADVAVGDLLTLNRSGDSAAHRASELWIGADAQTRAVEGQLKAHLEFLKVRGLPAWVEAIDGKNLVLTPFAASPADLLAIMKLADIKPEEWAKGGRGTAGTVVANQELRSYNPPVDREWGRWVDWQPVESHGIGHGGHRWTVTVNHLLEGFRPGEVVRVFARDNWKVEDMPFGEGIYDHVWESPEIDPGAYPYRTDFCNDHLPWYRLQPGKLPAGESAHQRWGDLIELAADGRSGRFRDELTGKTNSFTVPPWGTAWSQGGEALLSDIALGTRCRFAFHQDAGGAFTVASQVRDEFTVQQQRRLTARVIAVRADRGEIHVAWQLPKEQNYDGDSVTPPDTGSAILPVDADTKLWHGEQSVALADLKPGDVLLMNRTGGTSTTLQRCTGLWIGDDTIKALAERQRQKHEQDMRRLGIPALVEKIDGRLITMMVIGADRGAFKGRLGGDPWGKQVHLQVVDERLKPRGAPVPMGFNNNVPEGQTYGCYGASGRHWMFDNGDKPMPDGLVAGGWIRVFNHGWALPSAQ
;
A
#
# COMPACT_ATOMS: atom_id res chain seq x y z
N MET A 1 0.47 -44.54 36.72
CA MET A 1 -0.91 -45.06 36.61
C MET A 1 -1.60 -44.40 35.43
N PRO A 2 -1.87 -45.14 34.34
CA PRO A 2 -2.81 -44.72 33.31
C PRO A 2 -4.09 -45.59 33.36
N PRO A 3 -5.27 -45.06 32.99
CA PRO A 3 -6.35 -45.87 32.45
C PRO A 3 -6.57 -45.62 30.96
N ARG A 4 -6.85 -46.73 30.28
CA ARG A 4 -7.21 -46.94 28.86
C ARG A 4 -8.63 -46.46 28.58
N TRP A 5 -8.93 -46.06 27.33
CA TRP A 5 -10.07 -46.42 26.45
C TRP A 5 -9.68 -45.87 25.04
N GLY A 6 -9.65 -46.57 23.90
CA GLY A 6 -10.35 -47.77 23.43
C GLY A 6 -11.45 -47.36 22.44
N GLY A 7 -11.24 -47.48 21.13
CA GLY A 7 -12.30 -47.26 20.12
C GLY A 7 -11.83 -47.08 18.68
N GLU A 8 -12.01 -48.14 17.88
CA GLU A 8 -11.64 -48.34 16.47
C GLU A 8 -12.17 -47.29 15.47
N LEU A 9 -11.34 -46.93 14.48
CA LEU A 9 -11.81 -46.48 13.17
C LEU A 9 -11.28 -47.44 12.09
N ARG A 10 -12.23 -48.19 11.53
CA ARG A 10 -12.04 -49.20 10.48
C ARG A 10 -11.59 -48.54 9.18
N VAL A 11 -10.48 -49.04 8.64
CA VAL A 11 -10.12 -48.88 7.22
C VAL A 11 -10.72 -50.05 6.45
N PRO A 12 -11.32 -49.81 5.26
CA PRO A 12 -11.28 -50.80 4.21
C PRO A 12 -10.49 -50.32 3.00
N GLN A 13 -9.37 -51.02 2.78
CA GLN A 13 -8.90 -51.57 1.50
C GLN A 13 -8.76 -50.63 0.28
N VAL A 14 -7.50 -50.28 -0.01
CA VAL A 14 -6.95 -50.51 -1.37
C VAL A 14 -5.64 -51.31 -1.23
N ARG A 15 -5.53 -52.36 -2.03
CA ARG A 15 -4.58 -53.48 -1.93
C ARG A 15 -3.17 -53.12 -2.42
N ARG A 16 -2.18 -53.65 -1.68
CA ARG A 16 -0.90 -54.29 -2.08
C ARG A 16 -0.49 -54.10 -3.56
N SER A 17 0.74 -53.70 -3.87
CA SER A 17 1.92 -54.56 -3.66
C SER A 17 3.23 -53.80 -3.86
N VAL A 18 4.10 -53.86 -2.85
CA VAL A 18 5.55 -53.79 -2.99
C VAL A 18 5.98 -55.10 -3.67
N PHE A 19 6.53 -55.03 -4.89
CA PHE A 19 7.44 -55.97 -5.56
C PHE A 19 7.40 -55.73 -7.08
N LEU A 20 8.05 -54.66 -7.55
CA LEU A 20 8.65 -54.61 -8.90
C LEU A 20 9.62 -53.40 -9.05
N ILE A 21 10.50 -53.19 -8.07
CA ILE A 21 11.66 -52.31 -8.24
C ILE A 21 12.82 -53.24 -8.61
N CYS A 22 13.01 -53.49 -9.91
CA CYS A 22 14.29 -53.95 -10.51
C CYS A 22 14.23 -54.27 -12.02
N ALA A 23 13.12 -54.08 -12.75
CA ALA A 23 13.01 -54.54 -14.14
C ALA A 23 12.53 -53.48 -15.16
N LEU A 24 12.69 -52.18 -14.88
CA LEU A 24 12.44 -51.11 -15.86
C LEU A 24 13.58 -50.09 -15.98
N CYS A 25 14.81 -50.48 -15.61
CA CYS A 25 16.02 -49.69 -15.84
C CYS A 25 16.77 -50.03 -17.15
N ALA A 26 16.17 -50.82 -18.06
CA ALA A 26 16.89 -51.36 -19.21
C ALA A 26 16.29 -51.04 -20.61
N LEU A 27 15.25 -50.20 -20.72
CA LEU A 27 14.64 -49.91 -22.04
C LEU A 27 14.26 -48.44 -22.29
N CYS A 28 15.03 -47.49 -21.75
CA CYS A 28 15.10 -46.11 -22.25
C CYS A 28 16.55 -45.64 -22.45
N GLY A 29 17.43 -46.58 -22.82
CA GLY A 29 18.70 -46.23 -23.46
C GLY A 29 18.43 -45.92 -24.92
N LEU A 30 18.18 -44.64 -25.22
CA LEU A 30 18.35 -43.94 -26.51
C LEU A 30 17.60 -42.59 -26.44
N ILE A 31 18.24 -41.63 -25.78
CA ILE A 31 18.27 -40.16 -25.92
C ILE A 31 18.86 -39.68 -24.59
N SER A 32 20.14 -39.98 -24.38
CA SER A 32 20.95 -39.28 -23.41
C SER A 32 21.40 -37.97 -24.05
N ALA A 33 20.51 -36.98 -24.07
CA ALA A 33 20.97 -35.60 -24.02
C ALA A 33 21.43 -35.38 -22.58
N PRO A 34 22.71 -35.05 -22.30
CA PRO A 34 23.07 -34.63 -20.98
C PRO A 34 22.25 -33.36 -20.70
N LEU A 35 21.37 -33.40 -19.70
CA LEU A 35 21.03 -32.19 -18.95
C LEU A 35 22.31 -31.78 -18.23
N SER A 36 23.23 -31.22 -19.01
CA SER A 36 24.16 -30.22 -18.55
C SER A 36 23.30 -29.19 -17.82
N ALA A 37 23.48 -29.08 -16.51
CA ALA A 37 23.21 -27.83 -15.84
C ALA A 37 24.02 -26.79 -16.61
N ALA A 38 23.36 -26.03 -17.48
CA ALA A 38 24.02 -24.98 -18.22
C ALA A 38 24.69 -24.07 -17.19
N ASN A 39 26.02 -24.08 -17.15
CA ASN A 39 26.78 -23.15 -16.36
C ASN A 39 26.44 -21.76 -16.90
N ILE A 40 25.65 -20.99 -16.13
CA ILE A 40 25.29 -19.59 -16.42
C ILE A 40 26.54 -18.69 -16.55
N ASN A 41 27.74 -19.19 -16.22
CA ASN A 41 29.00 -18.50 -16.42
C ASN A 41 29.27 -18.07 -17.88
N ASP A 42 28.65 -18.69 -18.88
CA ASP A 42 28.89 -18.35 -20.29
C ASP A 42 28.09 -17.12 -20.79
N ASP A 43 27.18 -16.56 -19.98
CA ASP A 43 26.26 -15.48 -20.39
C ASP A 43 26.47 -14.14 -19.65
N VAL A 44 27.62 -13.93 -18.98
CA VAL A 44 27.94 -12.69 -18.22
C VAL A 44 27.71 -11.40 -19.04
N ALA A 45 27.94 -11.45 -20.35
CA ALA A 45 27.75 -10.31 -21.25
C ALA A 45 26.29 -9.84 -21.38
N LYS A 46 25.28 -10.69 -21.11
CA LYS A 46 23.85 -10.30 -21.12
C LYS A 46 23.43 -9.47 -19.90
N TYR A 47 24.23 -9.47 -18.83
CA TYR A 47 23.86 -8.88 -17.54
C TYR A 47 24.50 -7.51 -17.26
N ALA A 48 25.20 -6.93 -18.25
CA ALA A 48 25.87 -5.63 -18.10
C ALA A 48 24.87 -4.46 -18.24
N ASN A 49 24.04 -4.23 -17.23
CA ASN A 49 23.51 -2.88 -17.00
C ASN A 49 24.64 -2.01 -16.46
N ALA A 50 24.81 -0.78 -16.97
CA ALA A 50 25.73 0.17 -16.36
C ALA A 50 25.31 0.39 -14.89
N PRO A 51 26.24 0.40 -13.91
CA PRO A 51 25.92 0.71 -12.53
C PRO A 51 25.20 2.05 -12.49
N ARG A 52 24.04 2.15 -11.81
CA ARG A 52 23.44 3.48 -11.69
C ARG A 52 24.29 4.28 -10.70
N PRO A 53 24.59 5.56 -10.96
CA PRO A 53 25.37 6.36 -10.03
C PRO A 53 24.55 6.67 -8.80
N PHE A 54 25.20 6.75 -7.63
CA PHE A 54 24.57 7.35 -6.46
C PHE A 54 24.26 8.83 -6.73
N PRO A 55 23.09 9.33 -6.33
CA PRO A 55 22.74 10.74 -6.50
C PRO A 55 23.64 11.60 -5.61
N THR A 56 24.13 12.71 -6.13
CA THR A 56 25.00 13.61 -5.35
C THR A 56 24.19 14.57 -4.49
N TRP A 57 24.79 15.13 -3.44
CA TRP A 57 24.12 16.11 -2.58
C TRP A 57 23.72 17.40 -3.33
N GLU A 58 24.47 17.79 -4.37
CA GLU A 58 24.18 18.96 -5.21
C GLU A 58 22.92 18.76 -6.08
N SER A 59 22.64 17.51 -6.45
CA SER A 59 21.44 17.16 -7.22
C SER A 59 20.16 17.20 -6.39
N ALA A 60 20.28 17.13 -5.06
CA ALA A 60 19.15 17.17 -4.15
C ALA A 60 18.69 18.60 -3.83
N LYS A 61 17.37 18.78 -3.76
CA LYS A 61 16.72 20.03 -3.35
C LYS A 61 16.17 19.87 -1.94
N PRO A 62 16.69 20.62 -0.95
CA PRO A 62 16.19 20.54 0.42
C PRO A 62 14.87 21.31 0.55
N ILE A 63 13.90 20.69 1.21
CA ILE A 63 12.72 21.36 1.77
C ILE A 63 12.70 21.12 3.29
N ASN A 64 12.18 22.08 4.06
CA ASN A 64 11.92 21.87 5.49
C ASN A 64 10.42 21.63 5.66
N GLY A 65 10.07 20.70 6.54
CA GLY A 65 8.67 20.33 6.73
C GLY A 65 8.46 19.15 7.66
N ALA A 66 7.21 18.85 7.92
CA ALA A 66 6.80 17.80 8.84
C ALA A 66 6.26 16.56 8.12
N LEU A 67 6.61 15.38 8.62
CA LEU A 67 6.04 14.11 8.18
C LEU A 67 4.55 14.04 8.56
N VAL A 68 3.68 13.71 7.62
CA VAL A 68 2.23 13.66 7.82
C VAL A 68 1.66 12.27 7.59
N GLU A 69 2.20 11.55 6.62
CA GLU A 69 1.79 10.19 6.30
C GLU A 69 3.02 9.42 5.82
N VAL A 70 3.05 8.12 6.09
CA VAL A 70 4.11 7.21 5.66
C VAL A 70 3.50 5.86 5.33
N ASP A 71 3.95 5.27 4.22
CA ASP A 71 3.79 3.87 3.86
C ASP A 71 5.18 3.25 3.84
N VAL A 72 5.43 2.34 4.77
CA VAL A 72 6.75 1.76 5.00
C VAL A 72 7.00 0.51 4.18
N ILE A 73 5.98 0.00 3.48
CA ILE A 73 6.07 -1.11 2.54
C ILE A 73 6.57 -0.60 1.20
N HIS A 74 5.92 0.43 0.67
CA HIS A 74 6.29 1.07 -0.61
C HIS A 74 7.30 2.20 -0.44
N ARG A 75 7.75 2.44 0.80
CA ARG A 75 8.70 3.49 1.19
C ARG A 75 8.25 4.86 0.67
N THR A 76 6.98 5.18 0.81
CA THR A 76 6.43 6.49 0.44
C THR A 76 6.06 7.32 1.66
N ALA A 77 6.05 8.63 1.51
CA ALA A 77 5.66 9.55 2.57
C ALA A 77 4.97 10.79 2.01
N ILE A 78 4.18 11.46 2.85
CA ILE A 78 3.65 12.79 2.60
C ILE A 78 4.30 13.75 3.60
N VAL A 79 4.95 14.78 3.06
CA VAL A 79 5.62 15.83 3.83
C VAL A 79 4.91 17.14 3.61
N ARG A 80 4.58 17.85 4.70
CA ARG A 80 4.06 19.22 4.62
C ARG A 80 5.20 20.21 4.74
N GLU A 81 5.46 20.94 3.65
CA GLU A 81 6.49 21.98 3.59
C GLU A 81 6.11 23.22 4.41
N ASP A 82 7.09 23.75 5.12
CA ASP A 82 6.94 24.97 5.91
C ASP A 82 6.61 26.19 5.04
N GLY A 83 5.80 27.10 5.58
CA GLY A 83 5.41 28.35 4.94
C GLY A 83 4.44 28.19 3.76
N SER A 84 4.76 27.34 2.78
CA SER A 84 3.88 27.07 1.64
C SER A 84 2.68 26.19 2.00
N GLY A 85 2.84 25.32 3.01
CA GLY A 85 1.86 24.29 3.38
C GLY A 85 1.73 23.19 2.32
N LYS A 86 2.57 23.19 1.28
CA LYS A 86 2.52 22.22 0.18
C LYS A 86 2.77 20.81 0.70
N LEU A 87 1.92 19.88 0.28
CA LEU A 87 2.05 18.46 0.53
C LEU A 87 2.85 17.83 -0.61
N HIS A 88 4.02 17.30 -0.27
CA HIS A 88 4.91 16.59 -1.18
C HIS A 88 4.72 15.09 -0.96
N VAL A 89 4.23 14.39 -1.98
CA VAL A 89 4.23 12.92 -2.03
C VAL A 89 5.60 12.48 -2.52
N VAL A 90 6.31 11.72 -1.71
CA VAL A 90 7.70 11.29 -1.99
C VAL A 90 7.81 9.78 -1.92
N ALA A 91 8.63 9.20 -2.78
CA ALA A 91 9.03 7.80 -2.75
C ALA A 91 10.53 7.69 -2.45
N MET A 92 10.93 6.84 -1.52
CA MET A 92 12.32 6.70 -1.09
C MET A 92 12.96 5.52 -1.83
N PRO A 93 13.89 5.76 -2.77
CA PRO A 93 14.61 4.69 -3.46
C PRO A 93 15.41 3.83 -2.49
N ALA A 94 15.94 2.71 -2.99
CA ALA A 94 16.70 1.74 -2.21
C ALA A 94 17.86 2.36 -1.41
N ASN A 95 18.58 3.29 -2.01
CA ASN A 95 19.69 4.02 -1.39
C ASN A 95 19.25 5.26 -0.58
N GLY A 96 17.96 5.52 -0.46
CA GLY A 96 17.45 6.64 0.33
C GLY A 96 17.65 6.40 1.83
N VAL A 97 18.10 7.43 2.55
CA VAL A 97 18.53 7.33 3.96
C VAL A 97 17.71 8.21 4.89
N VAL A 98 17.45 7.70 6.10
CA VAL A 98 16.79 8.43 7.18
C VAL A 98 17.80 8.63 8.29
N CYS A 99 18.16 9.87 8.61
CA CYS A 99 18.97 10.19 9.78
C CYS A 99 18.06 10.75 10.87
N ARG A 100 17.99 10.04 11.99
CA ARG A 100 17.29 10.46 13.19
C ARG A 100 18.29 10.53 14.32
N LEU A 101 18.30 11.62 15.08
CA LEU A 101 19.25 11.81 16.19
C LEU A 101 20.73 11.69 15.77
N GLY A 102 21.07 11.99 14.52
CA GLY A 102 22.45 11.94 14.02
C GLY A 102 22.94 10.58 13.55
N VAL A 103 22.11 9.54 13.61
CA VAL A 103 22.43 8.19 13.13
C VAL A 103 21.35 7.67 12.18
N GLU A 104 21.68 6.64 11.41
CA GLU A 104 20.73 6.03 10.48
C GLU A 104 19.56 5.34 11.18
N GLY A 105 18.40 5.40 10.55
CA GLY A 105 17.16 4.77 10.98
C GLY A 105 16.32 4.33 9.78
N ASP A 106 15.12 3.81 10.06
CA ASP A 106 14.10 3.53 9.07
C ASP A 106 12.99 4.61 9.11
N LEU A 107 12.19 4.72 8.05
CA LEU A 107 11.01 5.61 8.03
C LEU A 107 10.05 5.32 9.20
N ARG A 108 9.98 4.05 9.66
CA ARG A 108 9.21 3.64 10.86
C ARG A 108 9.66 4.35 12.15
N ASP A 109 10.91 4.78 12.21
CA ASP A 109 11.49 5.41 13.40
C ASP A 109 11.14 6.89 13.51
N VAL A 110 10.59 7.49 12.45
CA VAL A 110 10.24 8.92 12.40
C VAL A 110 8.78 9.12 12.84
N PRO A 111 8.52 9.71 14.02
CA PRO A 111 7.15 9.92 14.48
C PRO A 111 6.38 10.89 13.56
N LEU A 112 5.07 10.67 13.40
CA LEU A 112 4.19 11.61 12.72
C LEU A 112 4.26 13.02 13.33
N GLY A 113 4.31 14.01 12.45
CA GLY A 113 4.47 15.42 12.78
C GLY A 113 5.91 15.84 13.02
N THR A 114 6.90 14.93 13.01
CA THR A 114 8.32 15.28 13.17
C THR A 114 8.75 16.19 12.03
N HIS A 115 9.28 17.35 12.41
CA HIS A 115 9.86 18.30 11.48
C HIS A 115 11.32 17.96 11.20
N GLY A 116 11.76 18.20 9.97
CA GLY A 116 13.15 18.07 9.57
C GLY A 116 13.40 18.58 8.16
N ARG A 117 14.58 18.27 7.63
CA ARG A 117 14.96 18.60 6.26
C ARG A 117 14.90 17.36 5.37
N TRP A 118 14.18 17.50 4.27
CA TRP A 118 13.93 16.47 3.28
C TRP A 118 14.68 16.83 1.99
N TYR A 119 15.60 15.97 1.57
CA TYR A 119 16.44 16.17 0.39
C TYR A 119 15.82 15.43 -0.78
N LEU A 120 15.09 16.18 -1.61
CA LEU A 120 14.32 15.63 -2.72
C LEU A 120 15.13 15.60 -4.00
N LEU A 121 15.01 14.49 -4.73
CA LEU A 121 15.63 14.24 -6.02
C LEU A 121 14.54 14.26 -7.12
N PRO A 122 14.90 14.67 -8.35
CA PRO A 122 13.97 14.62 -9.47
C PRO A 122 13.68 13.18 -9.90
N ASP A 123 12.42 12.88 -10.24
CA ASP A 123 12.06 11.65 -10.94
C ASP A 123 12.39 11.72 -12.44
N LYS A 124 12.01 10.67 -13.19
CA LYS A 124 12.22 10.59 -14.64
C LYS A 124 11.53 11.72 -15.43
N ARG A 125 10.56 12.42 -14.84
CA ARG A 125 9.84 13.57 -15.43
C ARG A 125 10.36 14.91 -14.92
N GLY A 126 11.39 14.91 -14.07
CA GLY A 126 12.00 16.09 -13.48
C GLY A 126 11.27 16.63 -12.24
N ALA A 127 10.22 15.96 -11.75
CA ALA A 127 9.49 16.41 -10.57
C ALA A 127 10.21 15.94 -9.29
N LEU A 128 10.27 16.79 -8.27
CA LEU A 128 10.91 16.47 -6.99
C LEU A 128 10.03 15.52 -6.15
N THR A 129 10.10 14.23 -6.47
CA THR A 129 9.24 13.19 -5.88
C THR A 129 10.04 12.02 -5.29
N GLN A 130 11.38 12.03 -5.41
CA GLN A 130 12.23 10.98 -4.85
C GLN A 130 12.90 11.47 -3.57
N LEU A 131 12.83 10.71 -2.47
CA LEU A 131 13.45 11.09 -1.20
C LEU A 131 14.88 10.52 -1.12
N GLY A 132 15.89 11.36 -1.34
CA GLY A 132 17.29 10.95 -1.18
C GLY A 132 17.68 10.81 0.28
N ALA A 133 17.37 11.81 1.10
CA ALA A 133 17.68 11.79 2.53
C ALA A 133 16.65 12.56 3.36
N PHE A 134 16.44 12.13 4.61
CA PHE A 134 15.76 12.90 5.64
C PHE A 134 16.69 13.11 6.84
N HIS A 135 16.78 14.33 7.35
CA HIS A 135 17.46 14.64 8.62
C HIS A 135 16.49 15.35 9.56
N ASP A 136 16.28 14.82 10.77
CA ASP A 136 15.52 15.53 11.81
C ASP A 136 16.28 16.77 12.35
N ASP A 137 15.58 17.64 13.08
CA ASP A 137 16.18 18.87 13.62
C ASP A 137 17.36 18.59 14.57
N ALA A 138 17.29 17.50 15.35
CA ALA A 138 18.37 17.06 16.21
C ALA A 138 19.62 16.69 15.40
N THR A 139 19.48 15.96 14.29
CA THR A 139 20.56 15.62 13.36
C THR A 139 21.18 16.89 12.77
N LEU A 140 20.36 17.82 12.29
CA LEU A 140 20.84 19.07 11.70
C LEU A 140 21.62 19.90 12.72
N SER A 141 21.08 20.05 13.92
CA SER A 141 21.73 20.78 15.01
C SER A 141 23.06 20.13 15.42
N ALA A 142 23.10 18.80 15.49
CA ALA A 142 24.33 18.06 15.80
C ALA A 142 25.41 18.27 14.73
N ARG A 143 25.05 18.24 13.43
CA ARG A 143 25.97 18.49 12.32
C ARG A 143 26.55 19.91 12.34
N ASP A 144 25.75 20.89 12.75
CA ASP A 144 26.19 22.28 12.88
C ASP A 144 26.94 22.57 14.20
N ASN A 145 27.07 21.55 15.06
CA ASN A 145 27.59 21.63 16.43
C ASN A 145 26.83 22.68 17.27
N VAL A 146 25.50 22.68 17.15
CA VAL A 146 24.58 23.59 17.85
C VAL A 146 23.77 22.84 18.90
N ARG A 147 23.68 23.42 20.10
CA ARG A 147 22.76 23.01 21.17
C ARG A 147 21.97 24.22 21.67
N PHE A 148 20.88 24.01 22.39
CA PHE A 148 19.99 25.09 22.80
C PHE A 148 20.04 25.28 24.31
N ARG A 149 20.62 26.38 24.80
CA ARG A 149 20.62 26.71 26.24
C ARG A 149 19.29 27.33 26.64
N VAL A 150 18.71 26.87 27.74
CA VAL A 150 17.52 27.49 28.32
C VAL A 150 17.91 28.78 29.04
N ASP A 151 17.41 29.92 28.57
CA ASP A 151 17.66 31.24 29.16
C ASP A 151 16.52 31.68 30.09
N ALA A 152 15.28 31.29 29.80
CA ALA A 152 14.12 31.59 30.63
C ALA A 152 13.01 30.54 30.49
N ILE A 153 12.18 30.41 31.52
CA ILE A 153 11.06 29.46 31.57
C ILE A 153 9.77 30.23 31.88
N ALA A 154 8.78 30.12 31.01
CA ALA A 154 7.44 30.66 31.21
C ALA A 154 6.44 29.51 31.42
N ALA A 155 6.29 29.09 32.68
CA ALA A 155 5.47 27.92 33.02
C ALA A 155 3.98 28.09 32.65
N ALA A 156 3.40 29.29 32.82
CA ALA A 156 2.00 29.57 32.52
C ALA A 156 1.65 29.35 31.03
N SER A 157 2.62 29.53 30.13
CA SER A 157 2.45 29.33 28.68
C SER A 157 3.19 28.11 28.15
N SER A 158 3.70 27.23 29.02
CA SER A 158 4.50 26.04 28.65
C SER A 158 5.58 26.36 27.60
N THR A 159 6.29 27.48 27.77
CA THR A 159 7.24 28.01 26.79
C THR A 159 8.62 28.20 27.42
N PHE A 160 9.67 27.85 26.67
CA PHE A 160 11.07 28.13 27.01
C PHE A 160 11.62 29.21 26.10
N THR A 161 12.40 30.14 26.65
CA THR A 161 13.30 30.97 25.83
C THR A 161 14.63 30.25 25.72
N ILE A 162 15.02 29.86 24.51
CA ILE A 162 16.26 29.13 24.26
C ILE A 162 17.23 29.94 23.40
N GLN A 163 18.52 29.85 23.68
CA GLN A 163 19.59 30.45 22.91
C GLN A 163 20.36 29.34 22.17
N PRO A 164 20.46 29.39 20.83
CA PRO A 164 21.37 28.52 20.09
C PRO A 164 22.82 28.81 20.48
N MET A 165 23.56 27.77 20.85
CA MET A 165 24.95 27.79 21.33
C MET A 165 25.82 26.93 20.43
N LYS A 166 27.01 27.41 20.08
CA LYS A 166 28.07 26.66 19.39
C LYS A 166 29.27 26.55 20.35
N GLY A 167 29.45 25.38 20.94
CA GLY A 167 30.29 25.24 22.14
C GLY A 167 29.68 26.04 23.30
N ASP A 168 30.50 26.86 23.97
CA ASP A 168 30.09 27.67 25.12
C ASP A 168 29.62 29.08 24.74
N GLN A 169 29.65 29.43 23.46
CA GLN A 169 29.28 30.75 22.95
C GLN A 169 27.95 30.72 22.19
N PRO A 170 27.16 31.80 22.20
CA PRO A 170 26.01 31.92 21.30
C PRO A 170 26.42 31.71 19.85
N ALA A 171 25.63 30.94 19.10
CA ALA A 171 25.88 30.77 17.68
C ALA A 171 25.81 32.12 16.95
N ALA A 172 26.80 32.43 16.12
CA ALA A 172 26.92 33.73 15.47
C ALA A 172 25.65 34.06 14.65
N GLY A 173 25.04 35.22 14.93
CA GLY A 173 23.82 35.68 14.26
C GLY A 173 22.52 34.98 14.68
N ALA A 174 22.56 34.04 15.63
CA ALA A 174 21.37 33.29 16.04
C ALA A 174 20.56 34.03 17.12
N ALA A 175 19.29 34.34 16.81
CA ALA A 175 18.35 34.91 17.76
C ALA A 175 17.86 33.89 18.79
N LYS A 176 17.40 34.39 19.94
CA LYS A 176 16.67 33.58 20.93
C LYS A 176 15.35 33.10 20.35
N ILE A 177 14.97 31.88 20.68
CA ILE A 177 13.75 31.23 20.18
C ILE A 177 12.80 31.04 21.36
N ALA A 178 11.53 31.40 21.17
CA ALA A 178 10.44 31.04 22.08
C ALA A 178 9.92 29.65 21.72
N LEU A 179 10.51 28.61 22.33
CA LEU A 179 10.14 27.22 22.09
C LEU A 179 8.89 26.86 22.89
N LYS A 180 7.81 26.52 22.18
CA LYS A 180 6.54 26.09 22.76
C LYS A 180 6.55 24.59 23.01
N THR A 181 5.94 24.17 24.10
CA THR A 181 5.68 22.76 24.41
C THR A 181 4.22 22.56 24.75
N ASP A 182 3.76 21.32 24.67
CA ASP A 182 2.42 20.95 25.10
C ASP A 182 2.39 19.51 25.64
N GLN A 183 1.19 19.02 25.91
CA GLN A 183 0.94 17.67 26.43
C GLN A 183 1.46 16.54 25.53
N TYR A 184 1.82 16.83 24.27
CA TYR A 184 2.39 15.85 23.33
C TYR A 184 3.91 15.94 23.23
N THR A 185 4.55 16.95 23.82
CA THR A 185 6.01 17.07 23.86
C THR A 185 6.60 16.01 24.78
N ARG A 186 7.54 15.20 24.26
CA ARG A 186 8.28 14.20 25.04
C ARG A 186 9.54 14.82 25.62
N PHE A 187 9.76 14.64 26.91
CA PHE A 187 10.96 15.12 27.61
C PHE A 187 11.80 13.93 28.10
N ARG A 188 13.11 14.02 27.94
CA ARG A 188 14.08 13.01 28.37
C ARG A 188 15.19 13.68 29.19
N LYS A 189 15.51 13.12 30.36
CA LYS A 189 16.64 13.56 31.19
C LYS A 189 17.37 12.35 31.73
N GLY A 190 18.68 12.29 31.51
CA GLY A 190 19.49 11.13 31.90
C GLY A 190 18.95 9.83 31.30
N ASN A 191 18.42 8.95 32.16
CA ASN A 191 17.96 7.60 31.84
C ASN A 191 16.43 7.44 31.79
N ALA A 192 15.67 8.52 32.00
CA ALA A 192 14.23 8.43 32.24
C ALA A 192 13.43 9.44 31.43
N ASP A 193 12.12 9.17 31.35
CA ASP A 193 11.14 10.19 30.99
C ASP A 193 11.22 11.35 31.99
N ALA A 194 11.15 12.56 31.46
CA ALA A 194 11.11 13.79 32.22
C ALA A 194 9.79 14.52 31.96
N LYS A 195 9.61 15.66 32.60
CA LYS A 195 8.47 16.56 32.44
C LYS A 195 8.96 17.98 32.21
N PHE A 196 8.04 18.85 31.80
CA PHE A 196 8.31 20.29 31.66
C PHE A 196 9.02 20.89 32.88
N ALA A 197 8.61 20.50 34.10
CA ALA A 197 9.16 21.00 35.35
C ALA A 197 10.61 20.55 35.64
N ASP A 198 11.14 19.57 34.92
CA ASP A 198 12.50 19.05 35.12
C ASP A 198 13.56 19.83 34.32
N VAL A 199 13.13 20.75 33.47
CA VAL A 199 13.99 21.67 32.71
C VAL A 199 14.33 22.87 33.58
N ALA A 200 15.61 23.20 33.68
CA ALA A 200 16.12 24.34 34.42
C ALA A 200 16.75 25.40 33.50
N VAL A 201 16.77 26.66 33.95
CA VAL A 201 17.56 27.70 33.29
C VAL A 201 19.04 27.30 33.33
N GLY A 202 19.71 27.40 32.19
CA GLY A 202 21.08 26.95 31.98
C GLY A 202 21.20 25.55 31.37
N ASP A 203 20.13 24.74 31.38
CA ASP A 203 20.16 23.41 30.75
C ASP A 203 20.45 23.53 29.25
N LEU A 204 21.24 22.57 28.73
CA LEU A 204 21.49 22.41 27.30
C LEU A 204 20.54 21.36 26.73
N LEU A 205 19.82 21.75 25.69
CA LEU A 205 18.83 20.93 25.03
C LEU A 205 19.28 20.53 23.62
N THR A 206 19.00 19.28 23.26
CA THR A 206 18.80 18.85 21.87
C THR A 206 17.31 18.65 21.67
N LEU A 207 16.79 18.99 20.48
CA LEU A 207 15.34 18.98 20.25
C LEU A 207 14.97 18.53 18.85
N ASN A 208 13.77 17.97 18.74
CA ASN A 208 13.02 17.87 17.49
C ASN A 208 11.78 18.75 17.57
N ARG A 209 11.41 19.39 16.46
CA ARG A 209 10.17 20.19 16.38
C ARG A 209 9.02 19.36 15.83
N SER A 210 7.80 19.88 15.98
CA SER A 210 6.58 19.30 15.44
C SER A 210 5.83 20.29 14.55
N GLY A 211 5.36 19.81 13.40
CA GLY A 211 4.52 20.60 12.49
C GLY A 211 5.28 21.74 11.81
N ASP A 212 4.59 22.85 11.57
CA ASP A 212 5.19 24.06 10.96
C ASP A 212 6.27 24.65 11.88
N SER A 213 7.48 24.78 11.35
CA SER A 213 8.63 25.28 12.09
C SER A 213 8.47 26.71 12.62
N ALA A 214 7.61 27.53 12.00
CA ALA A 214 7.28 28.88 12.46
C ALA A 214 6.58 28.90 13.83
N ALA A 215 5.90 27.81 14.20
CA ALA A 215 5.26 27.69 15.51
C ALA A 215 6.28 27.42 16.64
N HIS A 216 7.53 27.08 16.30
CA HIS A 216 8.60 26.69 17.22
C HIS A 216 8.11 25.73 18.32
N ARG A 217 7.34 24.72 17.94
CA ARG A 217 6.79 23.73 18.87
C ARG A 217 7.68 22.50 18.94
N ALA A 218 8.02 22.04 20.14
CA ALA A 218 8.82 20.83 20.33
C ALA A 218 7.98 19.55 20.27
N SER A 219 8.46 18.55 19.52
CA SER A 219 7.98 17.16 19.62
C SER A 219 8.75 16.40 20.69
N GLU A 220 10.08 16.55 20.73
CA GLU A 220 10.98 15.81 21.61
C GLU A 220 12.09 16.72 22.15
N LEU A 221 12.43 16.56 23.43
CA LEU A 221 13.48 17.30 24.12
C LEU A 221 14.38 16.36 24.92
N TRP A 222 15.68 16.45 24.66
CA TRP A 222 16.72 15.75 25.41
C TRP A 222 17.52 16.75 26.22
N ILE A 223 17.49 16.59 27.55
CA ILE A 223 18.08 17.51 28.53
C ILE A 223 19.45 16.97 28.93
N GLY A 224 20.50 17.65 28.50
CA GLY A 224 21.90 17.31 28.79
C GLY A 224 22.51 16.24 27.86
N ALA A 225 23.84 16.12 27.91
CA ALA A 225 24.62 15.24 27.04
C ALA A 225 24.28 13.76 27.23
N ASP A 226 24.07 13.30 28.47
CA ASP A 226 23.74 11.90 28.76
C ASP A 226 22.42 11.45 28.12
N ALA A 227 21.41 12.34 28.09
CA ALA A 227 20.13 12.05 27.46
C ALA A 227 20.28 11.93 25.94
N GLN A 228 21.13 12.78 25.34
CA GLN A 228 21.45 12.72 23.91
C GLN A 228 22.19 11.43 23.55
N THR A 229 23.29 11.10 24.25
CA THR A 229 24.07 9.89 23.97
C THR A 229 23.19 8.64 24.01
N ARG A 230 22.32 8.53 25.01
CA ARG A 230 21.39 7.39 25.10
C ARG A 230 20.34 7.36 24.00
N ALA A 231 19.86 8.52 23.56
CA ALA A 231 18.91 8.59 22.46
C ALA A 231 19.56 8.10 21.15
N VAL A 232 20.81 8.49 20.91
CA VAL A 232 21.63 8.02 19.78
C VAL A 232 21.85 6.50 19.86
N GLU A 233 22.29 5.98 21.01
CA GLU A 233 22.50 4.55 21.22
C GLU A 233 21.20 3.75 21.04
N GLY A 234 20.09 4.26 21.55
CA GLY A 234 18.77 3.65 21.39
C GLY A 234 18.32 3.59 19.94
N GLN A 235 18.50 4.68 19.19
CA GLN A 235 18.17 4.74 17.77
C GLN A 235 19.05 3.79 16.95
N LEU A 236 20.36 3.76 17.21
CA LEU A 236 21.29 2.84 16.54
C LEU A 236 20.92 1.37 16.81
N LYS A 237 20.53 1.05 18.05
CA LYS A 237 20.07 -0.29 18.42
C LYS A 237 18.76 -0.65 17.71
N ALA A 238 17.79 0.26 17.65
CA ALA A 238 16.53 0.04 16.95
C ALA A 238 16.77 -0.24 15.46
N HIS A 239 17.64 0.53 14.82
CA HIS A 239 18.01 0.30 13.42
C HIS A 239 18.74 -1.03 13.20
N LEU A 240 19.63 -1.44 14.12
CA LEU A 240 20.25 -2.77 14.05
C LEU A 240 19.22 -3.90 14.16
N GLU A 241 18.25 -3.82 15.08
CA GLU A 241 17.19 -4.84 15.18
C GLU A 241 16.33 -4.89 13.91
N PHE A 242 16.07 -3.74 13.27
CA PHE A 242 15.44 -3.69 11.96
C PHE A 242 16.26 -4.43 10.88
N LEU A 243 17.58 -4.18 10.82
CA LEU A 243 18.48 -4.81 9.85
C LEU A 243 18.67 -6.32 10.08
N LYS A 244 18.66 -6.79 11.33
CA LYS A 244 18.76 -8.22 11.64
C LYS A 244 17.66 -9.05 10.98
N VAL A 245 16.46 -8.48 10.89
CA VAL A 245 15.30 -9.14 10.26
C VAL A 245 15.33 -9.02 8.74
N ARG A 246 15.81 -7.90 8.19
CA ARG A 246 15.66 -7.56 6.76
C ARG A 246 16.94 -7.64 5.94
N GLY A 247 18.07 -7.84 6.59
CA GLY A 247 19.40 -7.79 5.98
C GLY A 247 19.87 -6.37 5.68
N LEU A 248 21.18 -6.22 5.54
CA LEU A 248 21.81 -4.95 5.20
C LEU A 248 21.69 -4.73 3.69
N PRO A 249 21.08 -3.63 3.23
CA PRO A 249 20.85 -3.42 1.82
C PRO A 249 22.14 -2.95 1.12
N ALA A 250 22.38 -3.47 -0.06
CA ALA A 250 23.52 -3.11 -0.88
C ALA A 250 23.18 -3.15 -2.37
N TRP A 251 23.93 -2.39 -3.13
CA TRP A 251 23.91 -2.46 -4.58
C TRP A 251 24.90 -3.52 -5.07
N VAL A 252 24.54 -4.29 -6.09
CA VAL A 252 25.51 -4.99 -6.94
C VAL A 252 26.13 -3.98 -7.94
N GLU A 253 27.41 -3.67 -7.76
CA GLU A 253 28.19 -2.83 -8.69
C GLU A 253 28.66 -3.64 -9.90
N ALA A 254 29.16 -4.85 -9.65
CA ALA A 254 29.75 -5.72 -10.66
C ALA A 254 29.66 -7.19 -10.25
N ILE A 255 29.84 -8.07 -11.23
CA ILE A 255 29.89 -9.51 -11.04
C ILE A 255 31.13 -10.04 -11.75
N ASP A 256 31.92 -10.83 -11.03
CA ASP A 256 33.09 -11.53 -11.57
C ASP A 256 33.00 -13.02 -11.22
N GLY A 257 32.59 -13.83 -12.19
CA GLY A 257 32.23 -15.22 -11.94
C GLY A 257 31.15 -15.32 -10.86
N LYS A 258 31.46 -15.95 -9.73
CA LYS A 258 30.56 -16.06 -8.57
C LYS A 258 30.72 -14.95 -7.53
N ASN A 259 31.58 -13.98 -7.77
CA ASN A 259 31.82 -12.87 -6.85
C ASN A 259 30.86 -11.72 -7.16
N LEU A 260 30.11 -11.31 -6.14
CA LEU A 260 29.32 -10.09 -6.16
C LEU A 260 30.15 -8.97 -5.55
N VAL A 261 30.36 -7.90 -6.33
CA VAL A 261 30.96 -6.66 -5.84
C VAL A 261 29.82 -5.76 -5.38
N LEU A 262 29.76 -5.50 -4.08
CA LEU A 262 28.64 -4.86 -3.42
C LEU A 262 29.02 -3.52 -2.80
N THR A 263 28.11 -2.55 -2.87
CA THR A 263 28.22 -1.29 -2.14
C THR A 263 27.04 -1.14 -1.17
N PRO A 264 27.27 -1.30 0.14
CA PRO A 264 26.30 -1.06 1.20
C PRO A 264 25.64 0.31 1.12
N PHE A 265 24.37 0.37 1.46
CA PHE A 265 23.72 1.64 1.75
C PHE A 265 23.92 2.03 3.20
N ALA A 266 24.29 3.30 3.40
CA ALA A 266 24.30 3.91 4.72
C ALA A 266 24.21 5.44 4.64
N ALA A 267 23.76 6.06 5.72
CA ALA A 267 23.72 7.52 5.89
C ALA A 267 25.10 8.18 5.81
N SER A 268 26.12 7.48 6.32
CA SER A 268 27.53 7.87 6.20
C SER A 268 28.46 6.65 6.40
N PRO A 269 29.75 6.75 6.03
CA PRO A 269 30.71 5.70 6.34
C PRO A 269 30.84 5.44 7.85
N ALA A 270 30.69 6.48 8.68
CA ALA A 270 30.75 6.36 10.13
C ALA A 270 29.54 5.59 10.69
N ASP A 271 28.34 5.81 10.14
CA ASP A 271 27.12 5.10 10.53
C ASP A 271 27.21 3.60 10.20
N LEU A 272 27.68 3.27 8.98
CA LEU A 272 27.90 1.88 8.59
C LEU A 272 28.86 1.17 9.56
N LEU A 273 30.00 1.80 9.87
CA LEU A 273 30.98 1.26 10.81
C LEU A 273 30.41 1.13 12.23
N ALA A 274 29.56 2.07 12.68
CA ALA A 274 28.92 2.01 13.98
C ALA A 274 27.95 0.82 14.09
N ILE A 275 27.10 0.61 13.06
CA ILE A 275 26.21 -0.56 12.97
C ILE A 275 27.02 -1.85 12.93
N MET A 276 28.06 -1.92 12.10
CA MET A 276 28.90 -3.12 11.99
C MET A 276 29.57 -3.45 13.33
N LYS A 277 30.13 -2.46 14.02
CA LYS A 277 30.73 -2.62 15.34
C LYS A 277 29.69 -3.14 16.36
N LEU A 278 28.49 -2.55 16.38
CA LEU A 278 27.42 -2.97 17.29
C LEU A 278 26.93 -4.40 16.98
N ALA A 279 26.94 -4.78 15.70
CA ALA A 279 26.54 -6.10 15.22
C ALA A 279 27.66 -7.16 15.31
N ASP A 280 28.86 -6.81 15.78
CA ASP A 280 30.06 -7.66 15.73
C ASP A 280 30.39 -8.18 14.31
N ILE A 281 30.10 -7.36 13.30
CA ILE A 281 30.44 -7.63 11.90
C ILE A 281 31.88 -7.17 11.67
N LYS A 282 32.77 -8.11 11.31
CA LYS A 282 34.21 -7.87 11.15
C LYS A 282 34.69 -8.32 9.75
N PRO A 283 34.39 -7.56 8.68
CA PRO A 283 34.61 -8.02 7.31
C PRO A 283 36.07 -8.29 6.99
N GLU A 284 37.02 -7.52 7.52
CA GLU A 284 38.45 -7.77 7.32
C GLU A 284 38.90 -9.12 7.85
N GLU A 285 38.42 -9.51 9.04
CA GLU A 285 38.69 -10.82 9.63
C GLU A 285 37.98 -11.93 8.85
N TRP A 286 36.74 -11.66 8.42
CA TRP A 286 35.92 -12.63 7.71
C TRP A 286 36.44 -12.93 6.32
N ALA A 287 36.95 -11.92 5.62
CA ALA A 287 37.64 -12.04 4.33
C ALA A 287 38.91 -12.91 4.47
N LYS A 288 39.77 -12.62 5.47
CA LYS A 288 41.00 -13.39 5.73
C LYS A 288 40.71 -14.83 6.17
N GLY A 289 39.66 -15.04 6.96
CA GLY A 289 39.27 -16.35 7.51
C GLY A 289 38.37 -17.18 6.61
N GLY A 290 37.97 -16.67 5.44
CA GLY A 290 37.02 -17.34 4.54
C GLY A 290 35.64 -17.58 5.19
N ARG A 291 35.22 -16.69 6.10
CA ARG A 291 33.96 -16.81 6.84
C ARG A 291 32.78 -16.53 5.90
N GLY A 292 31.74 -17.34 6.03
CA GLY A 292 30.54 -17.19 5.22
C GLY A 292 29.67 -15.98 5.56
N THR A 293 28.73 -15.63 4.69
CA THR A 293 27.51 -14.87 5.03
C THR A 293 26.44 -15.81 5.63
N ALA A 294 25.41 -15.29 6.30
CA ALA A 294 24.19 -16.07 6.60
C ALA A 294 23.30 -16.24 5.36
N GLY A 295 23.48 -15.37 4.37
CA GLY A 295 22.75 -15.38 3.11
C GLY A 295 22.84 -14.03 2.41
N THR A 296 22.83 -14.06 1.09
CA THR A 296 22.59 -12.88 0.23
C THR A 296 21.31 -13.15 -0.55
N VAL A 297 20.36 -12.22 -0.52
CA VAL A 297 19.05 -12.35 -1.19
C VAL A 297 18.81 -11.17 -2.13
N VAL A 298 18.08 -11.42 -3.21
CA VAL A 298 17.63 -10.36 -4.14
C VAL A 298 16.55 -9.52 -3.46
N ALA A 299 16.59 -8.20 -3.70
CA ALA A 299 15.54 -7.28 -3.28
C ALA A 299 15.15 -6.30 -4.40
N ASN A 300 13.91 -5.83 -4.37
CA ASN A 300 13.45 -4.79 -5.29
C ASN A 300 13.92 -3.39 -4.83
N GLN A 301 13.56 -2.35 -5.59
CA GLN A 301 13.92 -0.96 -5.27
C GLN A 301 13.24 -0.40 -4.00
N GLU A 302 12.19 -1.07 -3.51
CA GLU A 302 11.53 -0.79 -2.23
C GLU A 302 12.19 -1.57 -1.07
N LEU A 303 13.29 -2.27 -1.35
CA LEU A 303 14.04 -3.13 -0.44
C LEU A 303 13.27 -4.34 0.11
N ARG A 304 12.25 -4.80 -0.62
CA ARG A 304 11.46 -6.01 -0.35
C ARG A 304 12.10 -7.20 -1.05
N SER A 305 12.02 -8.38 -0.42
CA SER A 305 12.54 -9.64 -0.95
C SER A 305 11.42 -10.67 -1.11
N TYR A 306 11.66 -11.72 -1.89
CA TYR A 306 10.67 -12.77 -2.17
C TYR A 306 10.47 -13.69 -0.96
N ASN A 307 11.37 -14.66 -0.75
CA ASN A 307 11.37 -15.54 0.42
C ASN A 307 12.82 -15.75 0.90
N PRO A 308 13.34 -14.95 1.84
CA PRO A 308 14.75 -15.04 2.25
C PRO A 308 15.23 -16.43 2.71
N PRO A 309 14.45 -17.22 3.48
CA PRO A 309 14.86 -18.58 3.87
C PRO A 309 15.12 -19.53 2.70
N VAL A 310 14.34 -19.40 1.62
CA VAL A 310 14.41 -20.25 0.42
C VAL A 310 15.38 -19.68 -0.62
N ASP A 311 15.33 -18.37 -0.85
CA ASP A 311 16.02 -17.68 -1.95
C ASP A 311 17.40 -17.14 -1.55
N ARG A 312 17.86 -17.37 -0.33
CA ARG A 312 19.21 -16.96 0.08
C ARG A 312 20.27 -17.80 -0.62
N GLU A 313 21.29 -17.11 -1.11
CA GLU A 313 22.54 -17.75 -1.49
C GLU A 313 23.55 -17.64 -0.37
N TRP A 314 24.04 -18.79 0.07
CA TRP A 314 25.19 -18.85 0.96
C TRP A 314 26.43 -18.38 0.22
N GLY A 315 27.26 -17.61 0.92
CA GLY A 315 28.47 -17.07 0.34
C GLY A 315 29.62 -16.96 1.32
N ARG A 316 30.76 -16.46 0.83
CA ARG A 316 31.96 -16.14 1.62
C ARG A 316 32.38 -14.71 1.38
N TRP A 317 32.83 -14.05 2.44
CA TRP A 317 33.51 -12.78 2.33
C TRP A 317 34.88 -13.02 1.68
N VAL A 318 35.16 -12.26 0.63
CA VAL A 318 36.42 -12.33 -0.12
C VAL A 318 37.26 -11.10 0.16
N ASP A 319 36.62 -9.93 0.09
CA ASP A 319 37.31 -8.66 0.20
C ASP A 319 36.41 -7.58 0.81
N TRP A 320 37.07 -6.61 1.41
CA TRP A 320 36.45 -5.42 1.98
C TRP A 320 37.45 -4.28 1.86
N GLN A 321 37.01 -3.18 1.23
CA GLN A 321 37.87 -2.02 1.03
C GLN A 321 37.12 -0.71 1.30
N PRO A 322 37.72 0.23 2.04
CA PRO A 322 37.25 1.61 2.08
C PRO A 322 37.31 2.21 0.67
N VAL A 323 36.28 2.97 0.30
CA VAL A 323 36.20 3.70 -0.96
C VAL A 323 35.65 5.10 -0.70
N GLU A 324 35.98 6.05 -1.57
CA GLU A 324 35.43 7.39 -1.46
C GLU A 324 33.91 7.38 -1.61
N SER A 325 33.21 7.90 -0.59
CA SER A 325 31.77 8.09 -0.67
C SER A 325 31.47 9.32 -1.52
N HIS A 326 30.70 9.11 -2.59
CA HIS A 326 30.48 10.11 -3.64
C HIS A 326 29.00 10.45 -3.85
N GLY A 327 28.11 10.02 -2.96
CA GLY A 327 26.67 10.28 -3.09
C GLY A 327 25.83 9.89 -1.88
N ILE A 328 24.56 10.30 -1.93
CA ILE A 328 23.56 10.04 -0.90
C ILE A 328 23.29 8.54 -0.80
N GLY A 329 23.47 8.00 0.40
CA GLY A 329 23.27 6.59 0.69
C GLY A 329 24.47 5.70 0.37
N HIS A 330 25.60 6.25 -0.06
CA HIS A 330 26.79 5.45 -0.32
C HIS A 330 27.58 5.19 0.98
N GLY A 331 27.67 3.92 1.41
CA GLY A 331 28.28 3.53 2.69
C GLY A 331 29.80 3.65 2.81
N GLY A 332 30.49 4.09 1.75
CA GLY A 332 31.94 4.37 1.77
C GLY A 332 32.82 3.13 1.81
N HIS A 333 32.25 1.96 1.53
CA HIS A 333 32.96 0.70 1.51
C HIS A 333 32.46 -0.14 0.34
N ARG A 334 33.36 -0.94 -0.23
CA ARG A 334 33.03 -1.96 -1.23
C ARG A 334 33.32 -3.32 -0.64
N TRP A 335 32.38 -4.24 -0.80
CA TRP A 335 32.45 -5.61 -0.31
C TRP A 335 32.51 -6.56 -1.50
N THR A 336 33.27 -7.64 -1.37
CA THR A 336 33.21 -8.74 -2.33
C THR A 336 32.75 -10.00 -1.62
N VAL A 337 31.63 -10.57 -2.08
CA VAL A 337 31.04 -11.79 -1.54
C VAL A 337 30.92 -12.82 -2.65
N THR A 338 31.55 -13.99 -2.49
CA THR A 338 31.32 -15.13 -3.39
C THR A 338 30.02 -15.80 -3.01
N VAL A 339 29.13 -16.10 -3.98
CA VAL A 339 27.91 -16.90 -3.76
C VAL A 339 28.05 -18.31 -4.33
N ASN A 340 27.23 -19.26 -3.89
CA ASN A 340 27.23 -20.61 -4.45
C ASN A 340 26.62 -20.64 -5.86
N HIS A 341 25.50 -19.97 -6.06
CA HIS A 341 24.84 -19.80 -7.36
C HIS A 341 24.56 -18.34 -7.65
N LEU A 342 24.60 -17.97 -8.94
CA LEU A 342 24.12 -16.67 -9.39
C LEU A 342 22.61 -16.77 -9.60
N LEU A 343 21.85 -16.09 -8.74
CA LEU A 343 20.42 -15.93 -8.94
C LEU A 343 20.13 -14.89 -10.02
N GLU A 344 18.93 -14.96 -10.60
CA GLU A 344 18.53 -14.07 -11.69
C GLU A 344 18.72 -12.59 -11.31
N GLY A 345 18.38 -12.19 -10.09
CA GLY A 345 18.46 -10.81 -9.61
C GLY A 345 19.85 -10.37 -9.15
N PHE A 346 20.86 -11.24 -9.14
CA PHE A 346 22.24 -10.81 -8.94
C PHE A 346 22.75 -10.24 -10.26
N ARG A 347 22.49 -8.95 -10.50
CA ARG A 347 22.92 -8.21 -11.70
C ARG A 347 23.46 -6.84 -11.30
N PRO A 348 24.49 -6.31 -11.97
CA PRO A 348 24.86 -4.91 -11.86
C PRO A 348 23.64 -4.01 -11.97
N GLY A 349 23.47 -3.05 -11.07
CA GLY A 349 22.27 -2.21 -11.08
C GLY A 349 21.15 -2.68 -10.14
N GLU A 350 21.16 -3.93 -9.68
CA GLU A 350 20.13 -4.49 -8.79
C GLU A 350 20.51 -4.45 -7.31
N VAL A 351 19.48 -4.59 -6.46
CA VAL A 351 19.61 -4.47 -5.00
C VAL A 351 19.62 -5.86 -4.37
N VAL A 352 20.47 -6.03 -3.36
CA VAL A 352 20.52 -7.23 -2.53
C VAL A 352 20.41 -6.87 -1.05
N ARG A 353 20.03 -7.85 -0.23
CA ARG A 353 20.16 -7.80 1.23
C ARG A 353 21.19 -8.83 1.68
N VAL A 354 22.12 -8.41 2.52
CA VAL A 354 23.20 -9.26 3.06
C VAL A 354 22.94 -9.51 4.54
N PHE A 355 22.93 -10.79 4.94
CA PHE A 355 22.75 -11.22 6.33
C PHE A 355 24.07 -11.67 6.95
N ALA A 356 24.36 -11.19 8.16
CA ALA A 356 25.55 -11.58 8.92
C ALA A 356 25.41 -13.00 9.51
N ARG A 357 26.48 -13.81 9.45
CA ARG A 357 26.41 -15.27 9.66
C ARG A 357 26.07 -15.73 11.08
N ASP A 358 26.53 -15.01 12.10
CA ASP A 358 26.57 -15.56 13.46
C ASP A 358 25.39 -15.17 14.34
N ASN A 359 24.69 -14.10 13.97
CA ASN A 359 23.71 -13.47 14.85
C ASN A 359 22.49 -12.90 14.11
N TRP A 360 22.39 -13.07 12.79
CA TRP A 360 21.22 -12.63 12.02
C TRP A 360 20.53 -13.88 11.49
N LYS A 361 19.30 -14.10 11.96
CA LYS A 361 18.47 -15.21 11.50
C LYS A 361 17.83 -14.79 10.17
N VAL A 362 18.03 -15.59 9.13
CA VAL A 362 17.29 -15.40 7.87
C VAL A 362 15.94 -16.06 8.04
N GLU A 363 14.92 -15.24 8.19
CA GLU A 363 13.52 -15.63 8.33
C GLU A 363 12.70 -15.03 7.18
N ASP A 364 11.45 -15.44 7.06
CA ASP A 364 10.52 -14.80 6.15
C ASP A 364 10.39 -13.32 6.50
N MET A 365 10.20 -12.50 5.46
CA MET A 365 9.88 -11.10 5.66
C MET A 365 8.59 -10.99 6.47
N PRO A 366 8.44 -9.96 7.32
CA PRO A 366 7.17 -9.72 7.98
C PRO A 366 6.03 -9.61 6.96
N PHE A 367 4.85 -10.14 7.30
CA PHE A 367 3.72 -10.19 6.38
C PHE A 367 3.41 -8.81 5.78
N GLY A 368 3.24 -8.77 4.46
CA GLY A 368 3.03 -7.55 3.67
C GLY A 368 4.32 -6.86 3.21
N GLU A 369 5.49 -7.23 3.76
CA GLU A 369 6.79 -6.74 3.30
C GLU A 369 7.47 -7.68 2.28
N GLY A 370 7.10 -8.96 2.24
CA GLY A 370 7.56 -9.88 1.20
C GLY A 370 6.96 -9.53 -0.18
N ILE A 371 7.66 -9.81 -1.27
CA ILE A 371 7.13 -9.55 -2.63
C ILE A 371 5.91 -10.43 -2.90
N TYR A 372 5.86 -11.69 -2.43
CA TYR A 372 4.69 -12.56 -2.62
C TYR A 372 3.51 -12.26 -1.68
N ASP A 373 3.72 -11.54 -0.57
CA ASP A 373 2.68 -11.24 0.42
C ASP A 373 1.73 -10.12 -0.02
N HIS A 374 1.55 -9.95 -1.33
CA HIS A 374 0.69 -8.93 -1.88
C HIS A 374 -0.74 -9.08 -1.35
N VAL A 375 -1.13 -8.06 -0.59
CA VAL A 375 -2.48 -7.56 -0.46
C VAL A 375 -3.02 -7.27 -1.87
N TRP A 376 -3.55 -8.31 -2.53
CA TRP A 376 -4.57 -8.33 -3.60
C TRP A 376 -4.44 -7.44 -4.87
N GLU A 377 -3.48 -6.52 -5.03
CA GLU A 377 -3.45 -5.57 -6.17
C GLU A 377 -2.21 -5.65 -7.09
N SER A 378 -1.32 -6.64 -6.95
CA SER A 378 -0.27 -6.89 -7.94
C SER A 378 0.02 -8.38 -8.04
N PRO A 379 -0.74 -9.15 -8.83
CA PRO A 379 -0.17 -10.37 -9.37
C PRO A 379 1.13 -10.01 -10.09
N GLU A 380 2.12 -10.92 -10.10
CA GLU A 380 3.29 -10.78 -10.98
C GLU A 380 2.80 -10.37 -12.37
N ILE A 381 3.07 -9.12 -12.73
CA ILE A 381 2.49 -8.53 -13.93
C ILE A 381 3.37 -8.99 -15.06
N ASP A 382 3.03 -10.13 -15.65
CA ASP A 382 3.56 -10.49 -16.97
C ASP A 382 3.16 -9.35 -17.93
N PRO A 383 4.11 -8.55 -18.44
CA PRO A 383 3.81 -7.50 -19.40
C PRO A 383 3.10 -8.04 -20.64
N GLY A 384 3.30 -9.33 -20.97
CA GLY A 384 2.61 -10.05 -22.04
C GLY A 384 1.15 -10.38 -21.74
N ALA A 385 0.72 -10.38 -20.47
CA ALA A 385 -0.68 -10.61 -20.10
C ALA A 385 -1.61 -9.47 -20.52
N TYR A 386 -1.07 -8.26 -20.70
CA TYR A 386 -1.84 -7.05 -21.04
C TYR A 386 -1.35 -6.43 -22.35
N PRO A 387 -2.03 -6.65 -23.49
CA PRO A 387 -1.65 -6.06 -24.78
C PRO A 387 -2.00 -4.56 -24.91
N TYR A 388 -2.08 -3.84 -23.79
CA TYR A 388 -2.42 -2.44 -23.66
C TYR A 388 -1.76 -1.84 -22.41
N ARG A 389 -1.76 -0.52 -22.31
CA ARG A 389 -1.27 0.20 -21.13
C ARG A 389 -2.21 0.00 -19.93
N THR A 390 -1.61 -0.19 -18.76
CA THR A 390 -2.26 -0.16 -17.46
C THR A 390 -1.61 0.90 -16.57
N ASP A 391 -2.12 1.12 -15.36
CA ASP A 391 -1.44 2.01 -14.39
C ASP A 391 -0.12 1.43 -13.86
N PHE A 392 0.09 0.13 -14.02
CA PHE A 392 1.15 -0.62 -13.35
C PHE A 392 2.23 -1.11 -14.33
N CYS A 393 1.91 -1.25 -15.62
CA CYS A 393 2.83 -1.76 -16.63
C CYS A 393 2.56 -1.18 -18.03
N ASN A 394 3.46 -1.50 -18.97
CA ASN A 394 3.29 -1.22 -20.40
C ASN A 394 3.06 0.27 -20.74
N ASP A 395 3.79 1.16 -20.07
CA ASP A 395 3.72 2.62 -20.30
C ASP A 395 3.95 3.06 -21.76
N HIS A 396 4.58 2.20 -22.57
CA HIS A 396 4.87 2.41 -23.98
C HIS A 396 3.70 2.03 -24.92
N LEU A 397 2.67 1.34 -24.42
CA LEU A 397 1.49 0.97 -25.19
C LEU A 397 0.39 2.06 -25.10
N PRO A 398 -0.57 2.08 -26.04
CA PRO A 398 -1.77 2.89 -25.89
C PRO A 398 -2.70 2.32 -24.80
N TRP A 399 -3.51 3.20 -24.21
CA TRP A 399 -4.61 2.81 -23.32
C TRP A 399 -5.65 1.96 -24.05
N TYR A 400 -6.33 1.09 -23.30
CA TYR A 400 -7.41 0.26 -23.82
C TYR A 400 -8.58 1.10 -24.33
N ARG A 401 -9.05 0.79 -25.55
CA ARG A 401 -10.22 1.42 -26.17
C ARG A 401 -11.43 0.52 -26.04
N LEU A 402 -12.53 1.08 -25.53
CA LEU A 402 -13.80 0.38 -25.42
C LEU A 402 -14.30 -0.07 -26.79
N GLN A 403 -14.87 -1.27 -26.84
CA GLN A 403 -15.48 -1.83 -28.04
C GLN A 403 -17.01 -1.89 -27.84
N PRO A 404 -17.82 -1.39 -28.79
CA PRO A 404 -19.27 -1.47 -28.69
C PRO A 404 -19.76 -2.91 -28.46
N GLY A 405 -20.70 -3.09 -27.54
CA GLY A 405 -21.28 -4.39 -27.22
C GLY A 405 -20.35 -5.39 -26.51
N LYS A 406 -19.13 -4.98 -26.12
CA LYS A 406 -18.20 -5.82 -25.34
C LYS A 406 -17.85 -5.15 -24.03
N LEU A 407 -17.70 -5.96 -22.98
CA LEU A 407 -17.16 -5.49 -21.72
C LEU A 407 -15.66 -5.22 -21.84
N PRO A 408 -15.12 -4.23 -21.10
CA PRO A 408 -13.68 -4.01 -21.05
C PRO A 408 -12.96 -5.18 -20.36
N ALA A 409 -11.71 -5.38 -20.75
CA ALA A 409 -10.84 -6.35 -20.09
C ALA A 409 -10.53 -5.94 -18.64
N GLY A 410 -10.23 -6.92 -17.78
CA GLY A 410 -9.75 -6.67 -16.41
C GLY A 410 -8.50 -5.80 -16.42
N GLU A 411 -8.30 -4.98 -15.37
CA GLU A 411 -7.15 -4.06 -15.23
C GLU A 411 -6.92 -3.04 -16.37
N SER A 412 -7.82 -2.95 -17.34
CA SER A 412 -7.70 -2.02 -18.48
C SER A 412 -8.11 -0.57 -18.18
N ALA A 413 -8.59 -0.30 -16.96
CA ALA A 413 -9.05 1.02 -16.54
C ALA A 413 -7.92 1.84 -15.91
N HIS A 414 -7.93 3.15 -16.14
CA HIS A 414 -7.07 4.13 -15.48
C HIS A 414 -7.69 4.57 -14.15
N GLN A 415 -7.01 4.29 -13.05
CA GLN A 415 -7.47 4.55 -11.68
C GLN A 415 -7.17 5.99 -11.26
N ARG A 416 -8.16 6.65 -10.66
CA ARG A 416 -8.03 8.02 -10.13
C ARG A 416 -8.74 8.19 -8.80
N TRP A 417 -8.13 8.95 -7.91
CA TRP A 417 -8.77 9.42 -6.69
C TRP A 417 -9.33 10.82 -6.88
N GLY A 418 -10.47 11.09 -6.26
CA GLY A 418 -11.04 12.43 -6.21
C GLY A 418 -12.36 12.51 -5.46
N ASP A 419 -12.80 13.73 -5.17
CA ASP A 419 -14.05 13.98 -4.47
C ASP A 419 -15.23 13.94 -5.45
N LEU A 420 -16.28 13.18 -5.15
CA LEU A 420 -17.54 13.23 -5.89
C LEU A 420 -18.28 14.52 -5.55
N ILE A 421 -18.42 15.48 -6.47
CA ILE A 421 -18.95 16.82 -6.14
C ILE A 421 -20.35 17.10 -6.69
N GLU A 422 -20.77 16.38 -7.73
CA GLU A 422 -22.06 16.60 -8.38
C GLU A 422 -22.57 15.29 -8.97
N LEU A 423 -23.89 15.09 -8.93
CA LEU A 423 -24.61 14.01 -9.61
C LEU A 423 -25.68 14.60 -10.51
N ALA A 424 -25.74 14.11 -11.74
CA ALA A 424 -26.80 14.46 -12.66
C ALA A 424 -28.10 13.71 -12.31
N ALA A 425 -29.24 14.26 -12.73
CA ALA A 425 -30.56 13.67 -12.52
C ALA A 425 -30.76 12.30 -13.21
N ASP A 426 -29.86 11.92 -14.13
CA ASP A 426 -29.87 10.60 -14.76
C ASP A 426 -29.37 9.47 -13.82
N GLY A 427 -28.80 9.81 -12.66
CA GLY A 427 -28.24 8.85 -11.69
C GLY A 427 -27.02 8.08 -12.21
N ARG A 428 -26.47 8.48 -13.35
CA ARG A 428 -25.45 7.77 -14.14
C ARG A 428 -24.37 8.72 -14.67
N SER A 429 -24.42 9.99 -14.31
CA SER A 429 -23.40 10.99 -14.64
C SER A 429 -23.13 11.88 -13.45
N GLY A 430 -21.97 12.51 -13.43
CA GLY A 430 -21.59 13.40 -12.35
C GLY A 430 -20.32 14.17 -12.66
N ARG A 431 -19.82 14.85 -11.64
CA ARG A 431 -18.52 15.51 -11.67
C ARG A 431 -17.72 15.13 -10.45
N PHE A 432 -16.42 14.99 -10.65
CA PHE A 432 -15.48 14.77 -9.57
C PHE A 432 -14.35 15.80 -9.62
N ARG A 433 -13.80 16.12 -8.44
CA ARG A 433 -12.59 16.91 -8.33
C ARG A 433 -11.42 15.95 -8.21
N ASP A 434 -10.59 15.92 -9.24
CA ASP A 434 -9.44 15.04 -9.30
C ASP A 434 -8.35 15.47 -8.30
N GLU A 435 -7.89 14.54 -7.48
CA GLU A 435 -6.94 14.83 -6.41
C GLU A 435 -5.55 15.21 -6.96
N LEU A 436 -5.11 14.51 -8.01
CA LEU A 436 -3.78 14.70 -8.59
C LEU A 436 -3.66 16.06 -9.30
N THR A 437 -4.70 16.48 -10.00
CA THR A 437 -4.68 17.68 -10.85
C THR A 437 -5.43 18.87 -10.25
N GLY A 438 -6.25 18.66 -9.21
CA GLY A 438 -7.17 19.64 -8.65
C GLY A 438 -8.33 20.03 -9.58
N LYS A 439 -8.37 19.50 -10.81
CA LYS A 439 -9.36 19.87 -11.83
C LYS A 439 -10.67 19.15 -11.60
N THR A 440 -11.76 19.85 -11.89
CA THR A 440 -13.08 19.23 -11.92
C THR A 440 -13.36 18.66 -13.30
N ASN A 441 -13.66 17.37 -13.36
CA ASN A 441 -13.95 16.66 -14.60
C ASN A 441 -15.34 16.00 -14.52
N SER A 442 -16.02 15.93 -15.66
CA SER A 442 -17.28 15.21 -15.78
C SER A 442 -17.03 13.73 -16.05
N PHE A 443 -17.94 12.89 -15.59
CA PHE A 443 -17.91 11.47 -15.89
C PHE A 443 -19.31 10.89 -16.09
N THR A 444 -19.31 9.69 -16.65
CA THR A 444 -20.48 8.89 -16.98
C THR A 444 -20.25 7.46 -16.51
N VAL A 445 -21.28 6.82 -15.97
CA VAL A 445 -21.27 5.43 -15.54
C VAL A 445 -22.11 4.65 -16.57
N PRO A 446 -21.48 3.80 -17.39
CA PRO A 446 -22.19 3.00 -18.39
C PRO A 446 -23.05 1.93 -17.70
N PRO A 447 -23.90 1.20 -18.45
CA PRO A 447 -24.79 0.18 -17.87
C PRO A 447 -24.06 -0.89 -17.06
N TRP A 448 -22.86 -1.26 -17.51
CA TRP A 448 -21.95 -2.23 -16.89
C TRP A 448 -21.09 -1.65 -15.76
N GLY A 449 -21.09 -0.32 -15.59
CA GLY A 449 -20.36 0.35 -14.52
C GLY A 449 -21.05 0.14 -13.17
N THR A 450 -20.26 0.01 -12.10
CA THR A 450 -20.76 -0.23 -10.74
C THR A 450 -20.37 0.89 -9.80
N ALA A 451 -21.24 1.20 -8.84
CA ALA A 451 -20.92 2.07 -7.72
C ALA A 451 -20.92 1.23 -6.43
N TRP A 452 -20.04 1.58 -5.50
CA TRP A 452 -19.96 0.94 -4.20
C TRP A 452 -19.82 1.99 -3.12
N SER A 453 -20.55 1.79 -2.04
CA SER A 453 -20.45 2.60 -0.84
C SER A 453 -20.45 1.71 0.38
N GLN A 454 -19.75 2.11 1.43
CA GLN A 454 -19.87 1.48 2.75
C GLN A 454 -19.69 -0.06 2.73
N GLY A 455 -18.88 -0.59 1.81
CA GLY A 455 -18.58 -2.01 1.72
C GLY A 455 -19.56 -2.87 0.91
N GLY A 456 -20.53 -2.26 0.23
CA GLY A 456 -21.50 -2.97 -0.62
C GLY A 456 -21.70 -2.28 -1.98
N GLU A 457 -22.21 -3.03 -2.96
CA GLU A 457 -22.74 -2.44 -4.19
C GLU A 457 -23.84 -1.43 -3.84
N ALA A 458 -23.93 -0.37 -4.65
CA ALA A 458 -24.78 0.78 -4.35
C ALA A 458 -25.26 1.45 -5.63
N LEU A 459 -26.29 2.30 -5.51
CA LEU A 459 -26.53 3.31 -6.53
C LEU A 459 -25.49 4.42 -6.39
N LEU A 460 -25.19 5.11 -7.50
CA LEU A 460 -24.26 6.25 -7.46
C LEU A 460 -24.76 7.35 -6.49
N SER A 461 -26.08 7.51 -6.36
CA SER A 461 -26.74 8.43 -5.43
C SER A 461 -26.61 8.05 -3.95
N ASP A 462 -26.13 6.85 -3.63
CA ASP A 462 -25.91 6.43 -2.25
C ASP A 462 -24.59 6.98 -1.69
N ILE A 463 -23.67 7.34 -2.57
CA ILE A 463 -22.41 7.97 -2.19
C ILE A 463 -22.68 9.45 -1.92
N ALA A 464 -22.43 9.89 -0.69
CA ALA A 464 -22.60 11.30 -0.32
C ALA A 464 -21.68 12.21 -1.14
N LEU A 465 -22.19 13.36 -1.59
CA LEU A 465 -21.37 14.38 -2.22
C LEU A 465 -20.27 14.86 -1.26
N GLY A 466 -19.13 15.22 -1.82
CA GLY A 466 -17.88 15.48 -1.12
C GLY A 466 -17.07 14.21 -0.82
N THR A 467 -17.63 13.01 -0.89
CA THR A 467 -16.88 11.78 -0.53
C THR A 467 -15.74 11.53 -1.52
N ARG A 468 -14.54 11.32 -0.97
CA ARG A 468 -13.38 10.85 -1.71
C ARG A 468 -13.65 9.43 -2.22
N CYS A 469 -13.56 9.27 -3.54
CA CYS A 469 -13.81 8.01 -4.23
C CYS A 469 -12.61 7.62 -5.09
N ARG A 470 -12.43 6.30 -5.26
CA ARG A 470 -11.60 5.73 -6.31
C ARG A 470 -12.47 5.47 -7.54
N PHE A 471 -12.09 6.08 -8.65
CA PHE A 471 -12.70 5.92 -9.96
C PHE A 471 -11.81 5.05 -10.83
N ALA A 472 -12.41 4.11 -11.57
CA ALA A 472 -11.76 3.37 -12.63
C ALA A 472 -12.29 3.91 -13.97
N PHE A 473 -11.45 4.58 -14.76
CA PHE A 473 -11.86 5.26 -15.99
C PHE A 473 -11.39 4.56 -17.26
N HIS A 474 -12.22 4.65 -18.30
CA HIS A 474 -11.86 4.37 -19.68
C HIS A 474 -11.98 5.63 -20.53
N GLN A 475 -11.28 5.62 -21.67
CA GLN A 475 -11.38 6.68 -22.66
C GLN A 475 -12.73 6.63 -23.37
N ASP A 476 -13.35 7.80 -23.56
CA ASP A 476 -14.47 8.01 -24.47
C ASP A 476 -14.01 8.05 -25.94
N ALA A 477 -14.95 8.27 -26.87
CA ALA A 477 -14.66 8.38 -28.30
C ALA A 477 -13.70 9.53 -28.65
N GLY A 478 -13.59 10.55 -27.79
CA GLY A 478 -12.65 11.66 -27.93
C GLY A 478 -11.28 11.40 -27.28
N GLY A 479 -11.09 10.25 -26.64
CA GLY A 479 -9.85 9.89 -25.95
C GLY A 479 -9.76 10.43 -24.51
N ALA A 480 -10.80 11.08 -23.98
CA ALA A 480 -10.80 11.61 -22.62
C ALA A 480 -11.28 10.55 -21.62
N PHE A 481 -10.67 10.50 -20.43
CA PHE A 481 -11.06 9.57 -19.37
C PHE A 481 -12.34 10.02 -18.66
N THR A 482 -13.50 9.74 -19.27
CA THR A 482 -14.81 10.20 -18.80
C THR A 482 -15.81 9.07 -18.58
N VAL A 483 -15.43 7.81 -18.84
CA VAL A 483 -16.29 6.63 -18.68
C VAL A 483 -15.85 5.86 -17.45
N ALA A 484 -16.58 5.99 -16.33
CA ALA A 484 -16.27 5.34 -15.06
C ALA A 484 -16.86 3.91 -15.00
N SER A 485 -16.00 2.90 -15.04
CA SER A 485 -16.36 1.49 -14.86
C SER A 485 -16.64 1.13 -13.40
N GLN A 486 -15.97 1.79 -12.47
CA GLN A 486 -16.19 1.65 -11.04
C GLN A 486 -16.08 3.00 -10.34
N VAL A 487 -16.96 3.23 -9.37
CA VAL A 487 -16.88 4.32 -8.40
C VAL A 487 -17.00 3.71 -7.01
N ARG A 488 -15.95 3.81 -6.19
CA ARG A 488 -15.92 3.22 -4.84
C ARG A 488 -15.56 4.27 -3.81
N ASP A 489 -16.34 4.40 -2.74
CA ASP A 489 -15.93 5.24 -1.62
C ASP A 489 -14.69 4.66 -0.91
N GLU A 490 -13.99 5.53 -0.18
CA GLU A 490 -12.75 5.18 0.49
C GLU A 490 -12.91 4.08 1.55
N PHE A 491 -14.04 4.06 2.26
CA PHE A 491 -14.41 2.98 3.17
C PHE A 491 -14.39 1.63 2.44
N THR A 492 -15.07 1.55 1.29
CA THR A 492 -15.15 0.31 0.53
C THR A 492 -13.78 -0.13 0.03
N VAL A 493 -12.96 0.82 -0.44
CA VAL A 493 -11.60 0.51 -0.91
C VAL A 493 -10.74 -0.06 0.22
N GLN A 494 -10.79 0.53 1.42
CA GLN A 494 -10.06 0.02 2.58
C GLN A 494 -10.54 -1.39 2.97
N GLN A 495 -11.86 -1.60 3.02
CA GLN A 495 -12.43 -2.91 3.34
C GLN A 495 -12.01 -3.98 2.33
N GLN A 496 -12.11 -3.69 1.03
CA GLN A 496 -11.71 -4.62 -0.04
C GLN A 496 -10.22 -4.94 -0.01
N ARG A 497 -9.38 -3.97 0.40
CA ARG A 497 -7.95 -4.17 0.62
C ARG A 497 -7.61 -4.85 1.96
N ARG A 498 -8.61 -5.15 2.79
CA ARG A 498 -8.44 -5.64 4.17
C ARG A 498 -7.49 -4.73 4.99
N LEU A 499 -7.47 -3.43 4.69
CA LEU A 499 -6.60 -2.47 5.36
C LEU A 499 -7.43 -1.64 6.33
N THR A 500 -7.02 -1.60 7.59
CA THR A 500 -7.71 -0.83 8.64
C THR A 500 -6.80 0.24 9.22
N ALA A 501 -7.38 1.28 9.81
CA ALA A 501 -6.64 2.28 10.55
C ALA A 501 -6.77 2.00 12.05
N ARG A 502 -5.67 1.72 12.73
CA ARG A 502 -5.63 1.59 14.18
C ARG A 502 -5.24 2.91 14.82
N VAL A 503 -6.02 3.41 15.76
CA VAL A 503 -5.72 4.66 16.48
C VAL A 503 -4.43 4.49 17.29
N ILE A 504 -3.49 5.40 17.07
CA ILE A 504 -2.24 5.51 17.85
C ILE A 504 -2.42 6.59 18.92
N ALA A 505 -2.97 7.74 18.53
CA ALA A 505 -3.21 8.85 19.44
C ALA A 505 -4.39 9.71 18.96
N VAL A 506 -5.15 10.25 19.90
CA VAL A 506 -6.21 11.23 19.63
C VAL A 506 -5.72 12.59 20.12
N ARG A 507 -5.61 13.55 19.22
CA ARG A 507 -5.21 14.93 19.51
C ARG A 507 -6.35 15.88 19.22
N ALA A 508 -7.42 15.75 20.01
CA ALA A 508 -8.67 16.47 19.79
C ALA A 508 -8.49 18.01 19.80
N ASP A 509 -7.61 18.54 20.66
CA ASP A 509 -7.25 19.97 20.72
C ASP A 509 -6.58 20.48 19.44
N ARG A 510 -6.04 19.58 18.62
CA ARG A 510 -5.44 19.88 17.31
C ARG A 510 -6.34 19.51 16.13
N GLY A 511 -7.50 18.88 16.37
CA GLY A 511 -8.32 18.33 15.30
C GLY A 511 -7.60 17.21 14.54
N GLU A 512 -6.83 16.37 15.23
CA GLU A 512 -6.00 15.32 14.61
C GLU A 512 -6.25 13.96 15.28
N ILE A 513 -6.35 12.90 14.48
CA ILE A 513 -6.22 11.52 14.92
C ILE A 513 -4.99 10.93 14.24
N HIS A 514 -4.05 10.40 15.01
CA HIS A 514 -2.91 9.68 14.47
C HIS A 514 -3.27 8.20 14.38
N VAL A 515 -3.10 7.60 13.20
CA VAL A 515 -3.42 6.19 12.95
C VAL A 515 -2.24 5.43 12.37
N ALA A 516 -2.21 4.13 12.60
CA ALA A 516 -1.36 3.16 11.93
C ALA A 516 -2.18 2.36 10.93
N TRP A 517 -1.62 2.07 9.76
CA TRP A 517 -2.24 1.19 8.77
C TRP A 517 -1.96 -0.26 9.17
N GLN A 518 -3.01 -1.04 9.39
CA GLN A 518 -2.92 -2.39 9.92
C GLN A 518 -3.57 -3.39 8.96
N LEU A 519 -2.81 -4.44 8.65
CA LEU A 519 -3.26 -5.65 7.96
C LEU A 519 -4.01 -6.57 8.95
N PRO A 520 -4.89 -7.45 8.45
CA PRO A 520 -5.64 -8.35 9.30
C PRO A 520 -4.68 -9.34 9.96
N LYS A 521 -5.13 -9.99 11.04
CA LYS A 521 -4.37 -11.10 11.60
C LYS A 521 -4.24 -12.22 10.58
N GLU A 522 -3.04 -12.79 10.51
CA GLU A 522 -2.71 -13.90 9.61
C GLU A 522 -2.22 -15.10 10.44
N GLN A 523 -2.29 -16.30 9.87
CA GLN A 523 -1.74 -17.50 10.51
C GLN A 523 -0.27 -17.66 10.09
N ASN A 524 0.63 -17.87 11.06
CA ASN A 524 2.00 -18.27 10.77
C ASN A 524 2.06 -19.78 10.42
N TYR A 525 3.25 -20.30 10.10
CA TYR A 525 3.44 -21.73 9.78
C TYR A 525 3.04 -22.69 10.90
N ASP A 526 3.10 -22.22 12.15
CA ASP A 526 2.71 -22.99 13.32
C ASP A 526 1.19 -22.97 13.55
N GLY A 527 0.44 -22.21 12.74
CA GLY A 527 -1.00 -22.02 12.84
C GLY A 527 -1.43 -20.95 13.85
N ASP A 528 -0.47 -20.27 14.49
CA ASP A 528 -0.73 -19.20 15.45
C ASP A 528 -1.21 -17.95 14.72
N SER A 529 -2.24 -17.30 15.27
CA SER A 529 -2.74 -16.04 14.76
C SER A 529 -1.80 -14.90 15.19
N VAL A 530 -1.08 -14.35 14.23
CA VAL A 530 -0.15 -13.24 14.40
C VAL A 530 -0.72 -11.96 13.80
N THR A 531 -0.47 -10.83 14.47
CA THR A 531 -0.80 -9.51 13.92
C THR A 531 0.40 -9.03 13.11
N PRO A 532 0.27 -8.79 11.79
CA PRO A 532 1.33 -8.20 11.00
C PRO A 532 1.76 -6.84 11.57
N PRO A 533 3.03 -6.44 11.37
CA PRO A 533 3.46 -5.07 11.66
C PRO A 533 2.61 -4.04 10.92
N ASP A 534 2.55 -2.82 11.45
CA ASP A 534 1.89 -1.72 10.76
C ASP A 534 2.60 -1.43 9.43
N THR A 535 1.82 -1.26 8.36
CA THR A 535 2.33 -0.97 7.01
C THR A 535 2.60 0.51 6.79
N GLY A 536 2.25 1.35 7.76
CA GLY A 536 2.46 2.79 7.72
C GLY A 536 1.67 3.54 8.79
N SER A 537 1.66 4.86 8.72
CA SER A 537 0.89 5.70 9.63
C SER A 537 0.51 7.03 9.00
N ALA A 538 -0.57 7.65 9.48
CA ALA A 538 -1.06 8.93 8.96
C ALA A 538 -1.66 9.82 10.05
N ILE A 539 -1.59 11.13 9.84
CA ILE A 539 -2.39 12.13 10.57
C ILE A 539 -3.70 12.32 9.81
N LEU A 540 -4.82 12.04 10.48
CA LEU A 540 -6.17 12.26 9.97
C LEU A 540 -6.75 13.55 10.57
N PRO A 541 -6.97 14.59 9.76
CA PRO A 541 -7.70 15.77 10.20
C PRO A 541 -9.17 15.44 10.50
N VAL A 542 -9.66 15.95 11.61
CA VAL A 542 -11.05 15.88 12.05
C VAL A 542 -11.55 17.25 12.50
N ASP A 543 -12.84 17.50 12.33
CA ASP A 543 -13.50 18.74 12.72
C ASP A 543 -14.87 18.47 13.36
N ALA A 544 -15.64 19.53 13.63
CA ALA A 544 -16.96 19.42 14.23
C ALA A 544 -17.99 18.70 13.34
N ASP A 545 -17.74 18.59 12.04
CA ASP A 545 -18.61 17.89 11.08
C ASP A 545 -18.22 16.41 10.91
N THR A 546 -17.06 15.98 11.42
CA THR A 546 -16.64 14.58 11.37
C THR A 546 -17.57 13.73 12.24
N LYS A 547 -18.26 12.76 11.62
CA LYS A 547 -19.19 11.86 12.32
C LYS A 547 -18.49 10.56 12.73
N LEU A 548 -18.54 10.22 14.02
CA LEU A 548 -18.01 8.97 14.55
C LEU A 548 -19.15 8.02 14.91
N TRP A 549 -18.97 6.74 14.61
CA TRP A 549 -19.97 5.69 14.77
C TRP A 549 -19.37 4.46 15.44
N HIS A 550 -20.07 3.95 16.45
CA HIS A 550 -19.79 2.66 17.09
C HIS A 550 -21.10 1.87 17.17
N GLY A 551 -21.21 0.79 16.41
CA GLY A 551 -22.48 0.14 16.10
C GLY A 551 -23.42 1.11 15.38
N GLU A 552 -24.67 1.18 15.84
CA GLU A 552 -25.66 2.13 15.32
C GLU A 552 -25.63 3.50 16.01
N GLN A 553 -24.76 3.69 17.01
CA GLN A 553 -24.71 4.89 17.82
C GLN A 553 -23.64 5.86 17.32
N SER A 554 -23.98 7.15 17.29
CA SER A 554 -22.99 8.20 17.11
C SER A 554 -22.26 8.44 18.43
N VAL A 555 -20.94 8.58 18.38
CA VAL A 555 -20.08 8.80 19.55
C VAL A 555 -19.25 10.07 19.38
N ALA A 556 -18.70 10.60 20.47
CA ALA A 556 -17.86 11.78 20.43
C ALA A 556 -16.40 11.42 20.13
N LEU A 557 -15.62 12.38 19.63
CA LEU A 557 -14.17 12.20 19.42
C LEU A 557 -13.43 11.82 20.71
N ALA A 558 -13.92 12.29 21.86
CA ALA A 558 -13.37 11.97 23.17
C ALA A 558 -13.55 10.49 23.58
N ASP A 559 -14.49 9.78 22.94
CA ASP A 559 -14.75 8.36 23.22
C ASP A 559 -13.78 7.43 22.48
N LEU A 560 -13.06 7.96 21.49
CA LEU A 560 -12.07 7.24 20.70
C LEU A 560 -10.80 6.98 21.51
N LYS A 561 -10.27 5.76 21.46
CA LYS A 561 -9.13 5.32 22.27
C LYS A 561 -8.00 4.78 21.40
N PRO A 562 -6.73 4.93 21.82
CA PRO A 562 -5.63 4.18 21.22
C PRO A 562 -5.92 2.69 21.18
N GLY A 563 -5.71 2.06 20.02
CA GLY A 563 -6.04 0.66 19.76
C GLY A 563 -7.36 0.45 19.02
N ASP A 564 -8.27 1.43 19.00
CA ASP A 564 -9.52 1.32 18.22
C ASP A 564 -9.21 1.17 16.73
N VAL A 565 -9.97 0.29 16.06
CA VAL A 565 -9.83 0.00 14.63
C VAL A 565 -10.93 0.71 13.85
N LEU A 566 -10.54 1.40 12.79
CA LEU A 566 -11.42 2.29 12.03
C LEU A 566 -11.42 1.91 10.55
N LEU A 567 -12.55 2.13 9.91
CA LEU A 567 -12.62 2.53 8.50
C LEU A 567 -13.12 3.97 8.40
N MET A 568 -12.84 4.62 7.28
CA MET A 568 -13.11 6.05 7.12
C MET A 568 -13.50 6.45 5.70
N ASN A 569 -14.21 7.57 5.60
CA ASN A 569 -14.36 8.35 4.37
C ASN A 569 -13.79 9.74 4.61
N ARG A 570 -13.04 10.26 3.63
CA ARG A 570 -12.46 11.61 3.68
C ARG A 570 -12.97 12.51 2.55
N THR A 571 -12.62 13.79 2.59
CA THR A 571 -12.98 14.81 1.60
C THR A 571 -11.96 15.94 1.54
N GLY A 572 -11.90 16.67 0.43
CA GLY A 572 -11.37 18.04 0.39
C GLY A 572 -9.85 18.15 0.35
N GLY A 573 -9.15 17.06 0.03
CA GLY A 573 -7.70 17.08 -0.16
C GLY A 573 -7.28 17.94 -1.34
N THR A 574 -6.17 18.66 -1.19
CA THR A 574 -5.54 19.44 -2.25
C THR A 574 -4.01 19.28 -2.16
N SER A 575 -3.27 19.98 -3.01
CA SER A 575 -1.81 20.03 -2.91
C SER A 575 -1.28 20.75 -1.66
N THR A 576 -2.13 21.39 -0.86
CA THR A 576 -1.73 22.11 0.37
C THR A 576 -2.59 21.77 1.59
N THR A 577 -3.65 20.99 1.41
CA THR A 577 -4.62 20.67 2.45
C THR A 577 -4.81 19.17 2.51
N LEU A 578 -4.65 18.58 3.68
CA LEU A 578 -4.95 17.16 3.88
C LEU A 578 -6.44 16.89 3.75
N GLN A 579 -6.78 15.69 3.28
CA GLN A 579 -8.15 15.24 3.29
C GLN A 579 -8.65 15.15 4.75
N ARG A 580 -9.79 15.77 5.04
CA ARG A 580 -10.45 15.69 6.35
C ARG A 580 -11.41 14.50 6.40
N CYS A 581 -11.56 13.86 7.55
CA CYS A 581 -12.53 12.79 7.74
C CYS A 581 -13.97 13.34 7.78
N THR A 582 -14.88 12.69 7.06
CA THR A 582 -16.32 12.97 7.12
C THR A 582 -17.06 11.92 7.94
N GLY A 583 -16.63 10.67 7.87
CA GLY A 583 -17.18 9.55 8.62
C GLY A 583 -16.08 8.61 9.10
N LEU A 584 -16.18 8.21 10.36
CA LEU A 584 -15.31 7.23 11.03
C LEU A 584 -16.18 6.14 11.64
N TRP A 585 -15.91 4.88 11.31
CA TRP A 585 -16.65 3.72 11.80
C TRP A 585 -15.73 2.82 12.60
N ILE A 586 -16.07 2.62 13.87
CA ILE A 586 -15.20 2.03 14.87
C ILE A 586 -15.60 0.57 15.10
N GLY A 587 -14.65 -0.34 14.92
CA GLY A 587 -14.79 -1.77 15.23
C GLY A 587 -15.37 -2.62 14.10
N ASP A 588 -14.93 -3.87 14.05
CA ASP A 588 -15.28 -4.84 13.00
C ASP A 588 -16.79 -5.07 12.87
N ASP A 589 -17.53 -5.09 13.99
CA ASP A 589 -18.96 -5.33 13.99
C ASP A 589 -19.72 -4.16 13.34
N THR A 590 -19.31 -2.92 13.62
CA THR A 590 -19.84 -1.71 12.98
C THR A 590 -19.61 -1.76 11.47
N ILE A 591 -18.39 -2.11 11.06
CA ILE A 591 -17.98 -2.20 9.65
C ILE A 591 -18.80 -3.26 8.92
N LYS A 592 -18.96 -4.45 9.51
CA LYS A 592 -19.75 -5.56 8.93
C LYS A 592 -21.24 -5.20 8.83
N ALA A 593 -21.81 -4.61 9.88
CA ALA A 593 -23.21 -4.21 9.91
C ALA A 593 -23.53 -3.16 8.84
N LEU A 594 -22.63 -2.20 8.62
CA LEU A 594 -22.79 -1.16 7.60
C LEU A 594 -22.78 -1.74 6.19
N ALA A 595 -21.83 -2.64 5.90
CA ALA A 595 -21.76 -3.33 4.61
C ALA A 595 -23.02 -4.18 4.35
N GLU A 596 -23.53 -4.87 5.36
CA GLU A 596 -24.78 -5.63 5.25
C GLU A 596 -25.99 -4.72 4.99
N ARG A 597 -26.10 -3.60 5.72
CA ARG A 597 -27.18 -2.63 5.50
C ARG A 597 -27.16 -2.06 4.08
N GLN A 598 -25.99 -1.72 3.56
CA GLN A 598 -25.86 -1.21 2.20
C GLN A 598 -26.20 -2.29 1.16
N ARG A 599 -25.79 -3.56 1.38
CA ARG A 599 -26.21 -4.69 0.53
C ARG A 599 -27.74 -4.83 0.49
N GLN A 600 -28.41 -4.82 1.65
CA GLN A 600 -29.88 -4.93 1.72
C GLN A 600 -30.59 -3.77 1.02
N LYS A 601 -30.08 -2.55 1.18
CA LYS A 601 -30.60 -1.37 0.47
C LYS A 601 -30.45 -1.54 -1.05
N HIS A 602 -29.27 -1.94 -1.52
CA HIS A 602 -29.03 -2.17 -2.94
C HIS A 602 -29.92 -3.28 -3.52
N GLU A 603 -30.18 -4.35 -2.76
CA GLU A 603 -31.15 -5.36 -3.18
C GLU A 603 -32.56 -4.79 -3.36
N GLN A 604 -33.02 -3.91 -2.47
CA GLN A 604 -34.30 -3.23 -2.62
C GLN A 604 -34.32 -2.32 -3.85
N ASP A 605 -33.22 -1.63 -4.14
CA ASP A 605 -33.08 -0.82 -5.35
C ASP A 605 -33.11 -1.68 -6.61
N MET A 606 -32.45 -2.85 -6.62
CA MET A 606 -32.53 -3.79 -7.74
C MET A 606 -33.94 -4.35 -7.94
N ARG A 607 -34.72 -4.55 -6.87
CA ARG A 607 -36.13 -4.95 -6.97
C ARG A 607 -36.98 -3.87 -7.65
N ARG A 608 -36.71 -2.60 -7.33
CA ARG A 608 -37.45 -1.44 -7.84
C ARG A 608 -37.05 -1.07 -9.26
N LEU A 609 -35.75 -1.10 -9.56
CA LEU A 609 -35.18 -0.61 -10.82
C LEU A 609 -34.96 -1.73 -11.84
N GLY A 610 -34.92 -2.99 -11.42
CA GLY A 610 -34.56 -4.12 -12.26
C GLY A 610 -33.04 -4.30 -12.38
N ILE A 611 -32.62 -5.55 -12.58
CA ILE A 611 -31.22 -5.94 -12.65
C ILE A 611 -30.70 -5.67 -14.07
N PRO A 612 -29.64 -4.87 -14.26
CA PRO A 612 -29.10 -4.60 -15.59
C PRO A 612 -28.46 -5.85 -16.22
N ALA A 613 -28.70 -6.05 -17.52
CA ALA A 613 -28.08 -7.11 -18.31
C ALA A 613 -27.77 -6.65 -19.75
N LEU A 614 -26.67 -7.17 -20.30
CA LEU A 614 -26.26 -7.03 -21.69
C LEU A 614 -26.86 -8.16 -22.51
N VAL A 615 -27.51 -7.85 -23.63
CA VAL A 615 -27.96 -8.84 -24.60
C VAL A 615 -26.78 -9.23 -25.48
N GLU A 616 -26.31 -10.47 -25.38
CA GLU A 616 -25.16 -10.94 -26.16
C GLU A 616 -25.58 -11.53 -27.49
N LYS A 617 -26.71 -12.26 -27.50
CA LYS A 617 -27.17 -12.98 -28.68
C LYS A 617 -28.69 -13.09 -28.71
N ILE A 618 -29.26 -13.04 -29.91
CA ILE A 618 -30.67 -13.31 -30.18
C ILE A 618 -30.74 -14.37 -31.29
N ASP A 619 -31.28 -15.55 -30.98
CA ASP A 619 -31.45 -16.68 -31.90
C ASP A 619 -32.93 -17.05 -32.00
N GLY A 620 -33.65 -16.42 -32.93
CA GLY A 620 -35.09 -16.62 -33.07
C GLY A 620 -35.83 -16.19 -31.81
N ARG A 621 -36.36 -17.15 -31.05
CA ARG A 621 -37.07 -16.93 -29.77
C ARG A 621 -36.18 -16.91 -28.53
N LEU A 622 -34.89 -17.24 -28.69
CA LEU A 622 -33.92 -17.35 -27.59
C LEU A 622 -33.09 -16.07 -27.45
N ILE A 623 -32.92 -15.59 -26.22
CA ILE A 623 -32.11 -14.42 -25.87
C ILE A 623 -31.03 -14.86 -24.90
N THR A 624 -29.76 -14.71 -25.27
CA THR A 624 -28.62 -14.89 -24.36
C THR A 624 -28.20 -13.54 -23.81
N MET A 625 -28.05 -13.44 -22.49
CA MET A 625 -27.63 -12.22 -21.82
C MET A 625 -26.61 -12.47 -20.72
N MET A 626 -25.82 -11.44 -20.45
CA MET A 626 -24.89 -11.38 -19.33
C MET A 626 -25.40 -10.38 -18.30
N VAL A 627 -25.55 -10.85 -17.06
CA VAL A 627 -26.00 -10.00 -15.95
C VAL A 627 -24.84 -9.19 -15.39
N ILE A 628 -25.11 -7.91 -15.12
CA ILE A 628 -24.18 -6.96 -14.51
C ILE A 628 -24.47 -6.78 -13.01
N GLY A 629 -23.42 -6.80 -12.20
CA GLY A 629 -23.50 -6.70 -10.75
C GLY A 629 -24.00 -7.98 -10.09
N ALA A 630 -23.62 -8.21 -8.83
CA ALA A 630 -23.67 -9.48 -8.09
C ALA A 630 -22.50 -10.45 -8.36
N ASP A 631 -21.97 -11.04 -7.28
CA ASP A 631 -21.19 -12.27 -7.37
C ASP A 631 -22.01 -13.42 -7.96
N ARG A 632 -21.33 -14.51 -8.32
CA ARG A 632 -21.90 -15.70 -8.96
C ARG A 632 -23.14 -16.28 -8.23
N GLY A 633 -23.25 -16.11 -6.91
CA GLY A 633 -24.35 -16.61 -6.06
C GLY A 633 -25.49 -15.61 -5.89
N ALA A 634 -25.20 -14.32 -5.78
CA ALA A 634 -26.17 -13.30 -5.43
C ALA A 634 -27.29 -13.10 -6.48
N PHE A 635 -27.06 -13.34 -7.78
CA PHE A 635 -28.13 -13.24 -8.78
C PHE A 635 -29.23 -14.29 -8.61
N LYS A 636 -28.88 -15.55 -8.34
CA LYS A 636 -29.88 -16.60 -8.03
C LYS A 636 -30.66 -16.23 -6.76
N GLY A 637 -29.98 -15.69 -5.75
CA GLY A 637 -30.62 -15.16 -4.54
C GLY A 637 -31.66 -14.08 -4.85
N ARG A 638 -31.32 -13.10 -5.70
CA ARG A 638 -32.23 -12.02 -6.13
C ARG A 638 -33.47 -12.57 -6.85
N LEU A 639 -33.35 -13.66 -7.60
CA LEU A 639 -34.47 -14.30 -8.29
C LEU A 639 -35.25 -15.31 -7.41
N GLY A 640 -34.92 -15.45 -6.12
CA GLY A 640 -35.59 -16.39 -5.21
C GLY A 640 -35.23 -17.86 -5.49
N GLY A 641 -33.97 -18.12 -5.86
CA GLY A 641 -33.40 -19.45 -6.12
C GLY A 641 -33.16 -19.72 -7.61
N ASP A 642 -33.28 -20.98 -8.04
CA ASP A 642 -33.17 -21.32 -9.46
C ASP A 642 -34.41 -20.78 -10.22
N PRO A 643 -34.22 -19.92 -11.24
CA PRO A 643 -35.31 -19.40 -12.05
C PRO A 643 -35.73 -20.33 -13.19
N TRP A 644 -35.12 -21.52 -13.34
CA TRP A 644 -35.51 -22.48 -14.37
C TRP A 644 -37.02 -22.77 -14.38
N GLY A 645 -37.66 -22.60 -15.55
CA GLY A 645 -39.09 -22.78 -15.74
C GLY A 645 -39.99 -21.69 -15.13
N LYS A 646 -39.41 -20.65 -14.51
CA LYS A 646 -40.16 -19.50 -13.98
C LYS A 646 -40.28 -18.39 -15.02
N GLN A 647 -41.22 -17.48 -14.81
CA GLN A 647 -41.30 -16.24 -15.58
C GLN A 647 -40.38 -15.17 -14.98
N VAL A 648 -39.88 -14.29 -15.84
CA VAL A 648 -39.29 -13.00 -15.47
C VAL A 648 -39.93 -11.91 -16.33
N HIS A 649 -39.64 -10.64 -16.06
CA HIS A 649 -39.97 -9.55 -16.97
C HIS A 649 -38.70 -8.89 -17.49
N LEU A 650 -38.65 -8.63 -18.79
CA LEU A 650 -37.56 -7.92 -19.44
C LEU A 650 -38.04 -6.54 -19.89
N GLN A 651 -37.25 -5.51 -19.63
CA GLN A 651 -37.51 -4.16 -20.11
C GLN A 651 -36.30 -3.67 -20.91
N VAL A 652 -36.52 -3.26 -22.17
CA VAL A 652 -35.47 -2.66 -23.00
C VAL A 652 -35.08 -1.31 -22.42
N VAL A 653 -33.78 -1.00 -22.42
CA VAL A 653 -33.27 0.28 -21.92
C VAL A 653 -32.20 0.86 -22.83
N ASP A 654 -31.93 2.15 -22.69
CA ASP A 654 -30.78 2.80 -23.34
C ASP A 654 -29.46 2.57 -22.57
N GLU A 655 -28.36 3.16 -23.07
CA GLU A 655 -27.04 3.10 -22.43
C GLU A 655 -26.95 3.84 -21.09
N ARG A 656 -28.01 4.52 -20.65
CA ARG A 656 -28.16 5.11 -19.32
C ARG A 656 -29.16 4.35 -18.47
N LEU A 657 -29.52 3.15 -18.89
CA LEU A 657 -30.57 2.32 -18.32
C LEU A 657 -31.94 2.99 -18.29
N LYS A 658 -32.23 4.02 -19.09
CA LYS A 658 -33.58 4.60 -19.15
C LYS A 658 -34.53 3.67 -19.90
N PRO A 659 -35.75 3.44 -19.38
CA PRO A 659 -36.67 2.49 -19.97
C PRO A 659 -37.13 2.90 -21.37
N ARG A 660 -37.27 1.90 -22.25
CA ARG A 660 -37.95 1.98 -23.54
C ARG A 660 -39.15 1.04 -23.48
N GLY A 661 -40.32 1.59 -23.13
CA GLY A 661 -41.54 0.82 -22.98
C GLY A 661 -41.67 0.08 -21.63
N ALA A 662 -42.75 -0.70 -21.50
CA ALA A 662 -43.08 -1.44 -20.28
C ALA A 662 -42.33 -2.80 -20.20
N PRO A 663 -42.12 -3.35 -19.00
CA PRO A 663 -41.57 -4.70 -18.85
C PRO A 663 -42.47 -5.77 -19.49
N VAL A 664 -41.88 -6.70 -20.25
CA VAL A 664 -42.56 -7.78 -20.98
C VAL A 664 -42.27 -9.14 -20.32
N PRO A 665 -43.29 -9.99 -20.06
CA PRO A 665 -43.09 -11.30 -19.44
C PRO A 665 -42.41 -12.29 -20.38
N MET A 666 -41.41 -13.00 -19.87
CA MET A 666 -40.54 -13.93 -20.61
C MET A 666 -40.37 -15.24 -19.84
N GLY A 667 -40.28 -16.36 -20.57
CA GLY A 667 -39.97 -17.66 -19.98
C GLY A 667 -38.47 -17.83 -19.75
N PHE A 668 -38.06 -18.32 -18.59
CA PHE A 668 -36.66 -18.60 -18.32
C PHE A 668 -36.24 -19.97 -18.87
N ASN A 669 -35.17 -20.04 -19.66
CA ASN A 669 -34.68 -21.27 -20.30
C ASN A 669 -33.19 -21.50 -19.99
N ASN A 670 -32.87 -22.47 -19.13
CA ASN A 670 -31.49 -22.67 -18.67
C ASN A 670 -30.76 -23.67 -19.58
N ASN A 671 -30.03 -23.21 -20.59
CA ASN A 671 -29.26 -24.12 -21.45
C ASN A 671 -27.96 -23.53 -22.02
N VAL A 672 -27.21 -22.76 -21.23
CA VAL A 672 -25.81 -22.46 -21.56
C VAL A 672 -24.90 -23.22 -20.57
N PRO A 673 -24.00 -24.11 -21.03
CA PRO A 673 -23.01 -24.75 -20.17
C PRO A 673 -22.20 -23.71 -19.39
N GLU A 674 -21.81 -24.03 -18.15
CA GLU A 674 -20.94 -23.16 -17.33
C GLU A 674 -19.56 -23.01 -18.02
N GLY A 675 -19.42 -22.01 -18.88
CA GLY A 675 -18.13 -21.57 -19.39
C GLY A 675 -17.43 -20.67 -18.38
N GLN A 676 -16.12 -20.83 -18.21
CA GLN A 676 -15.30 -19.89 -17.44
C GLN A 676 -15.29 -18.53 -18.14
N THR A 677 -15.92 -17.52 -17.56
CA THR A 677 -15.63 -16.13 -17.87
C THR A 677 -14.71 -15.57 -16.80
N TYR A 678 -13.49 -15.24 -17.20
CA TYR A 678 -12.54 -14.55 -16.34
C TYR A 678 -12.76 -13.03 -16.40
N GLY A 679 -12.88 -12.41 -15.22
CA GLY A 679 -12.27 -11.10 -14.92
C GLY A 679 -12.77 -9.84 -15.64
N CYS A 680 -14.00 -9.77 -16.15
CA CYS A 680 -14.54 -8.54 -16.74
C CYS A 680 -15.18 -7.64 -15.66
N TYR A 681 -14.91 -6.34 -15.68
CA TYR A 681 -15.47 -5.37 -14.72
C TYR A 681 -17.01 -5.44 -14.67
N GLY A 682 -17.56 -5.74 -13.50
CA GLY A 682 -19.01 -5.75 -13.25
C GLY A 682 -19.76 -6.97 -13.80
N ALA A 683 -19.09 -7.93 -14.44
CA ALA A 683 -19.73 -9.14 -14.94
C ALA A 683 -19.94 -10.18 -13.82
N SER A 684 -21.13 -10.76 -13.74
CA SER A 684 -21.40 -11.91 -12.86
C SER A 684 -20.70 -13.21 -13.31
N GLY A 685 -20.11 -13.20 -14.50
CA GLY A 685 -19.50 -14.36 -15.14
C GLY A 685 -20.49 -15.47 -15.54
N ARG A 686 -21.80 -15.14 -15.58
CA ARG A 686 -22.85 -16.08 -15.99
C ARG A 686 -23.63 -15.55 -17.18
N HIS A 687 -23.78 -16.42 -18.17
CA HIS A 687 -24.63 -16.23 -19.33
C HIS A 687 -25.97 -16.92 -19.07
N TRP A 688 -27.05 -16.20 -19.32
CA TRP A 688 -28.41 -16.66 -19.07
C TRP A 688 -29.21 -16.63 -20.35
N MET A 689 -30.07 -17.62 -20.55
CA MET A 689 -30.91 -17.71 -21.74
C MET A 689 -32.39 -17.60 -21.39
N PHE A 690 -33.15 -16.88 -22.21
CA PHE A 690 -34.59 -16.69 -22.07
C PHE A 690 -35.28 -17.08 -23.35
N ASP A 691 -36.50 -17.58 -23.23
CA ASP A 691 -37.34 -18.04 -24.33
C ASP A 691 -38.65 -17.26 -24.33
N ASN A 692 -38.90 -16.50 -25.40
CA ASN A 692 -40.12 -15.73 -25.56
C ASN A 692 -41.30 -16.57 -26.10
N GLY A 693 -41.08 -17.87 -26.35
CA GLY A 693 -42.06 -18.72 -27.04
C GLY A 693 -42.36 -18.19 -28.45
N ASP A 694 -43.63 -18.20 -28.83
CA ASP A 694 -44.10 -17.71 -30.15
C ASP A 694 -44.46 -16.22 -30.13
N LYS A 695 -44.17 -15.49 -29.04
CA LYS A 695 -44.47 -14.06 -28.93
C LYS A 695 -43.44 -13.23 -29.71
N PRO A 696 -43.83 -12.07 -30.26
CA PRO A 696 -42.88 -11.13 -30.85
C PRO A 696 -41.88 -10.63 -29.80
N MET A 697 -40.63 -10.42 -30.22
CA MET A 697 -39.60 -9.84 -29.36
C MET A 697 -39.97 -8.43 -28.92
N PRO A 698 -39.54 -7.98 -27.72
CA PRO A 698 -39.75 -6.61 -27.26
C PRO A 698 -39.16 -5.60 -28.26
N ASP A 699 -39.91 -4.53 -28.51
CA ASP A 699 -39.49 -3.46 -29.43
C ASP A 699 -38.15 -2.85 -28.99
N GLY A 700 -37.21 -2.75 -29.93
CA GLY A 700 -35.87 -2.20 -29.69
C GLY A 700 -34.87 -3.15 -29.04
N LEU A 701 -35.22 -4.41 -28.78
CA LEU A 701 -34.28 -5.42 -28.33
C LEU A 701 -33.29 -5.78 -29.45
N VAL A 702 -31.99 -5.61 -29.20
CA VAL A 702 -30.91 -5.91 -30.16
C VAL A 702 -29.74 -6.56 -29.45
N ALA A 703 -28.97 -7.39 -30.17
CA ALA A 703 -27.67 -7.88 -29.69
C ALA A 703 -26.70 -6.70 -29.48
N GLY A 704 -25.96 -6.70 -28.38
CA GLY A 704 -25.18 -5.56 -27.88
C GLY A 704 -26.01 -4.51 -27.13
N GLY A 705 -27.34 -4.65 -27.08
CA GLY A 705 -28.25 -3.76 -26.38
C GLY A 705 -28.39 -4.08 -24.89
N TRP A 706 -29.05 -3.18 -24.16
CA TRP A 706 -29.22 -3.26 -22.70
C TRP A 706 -30.66 -3.52 -22.32
N ILE A 707 -30.83 -4.28 -21.23
CA ILE A 707 -32.13 -4.54 -20.63
C ILE A 707 -32.07 -4.48 -19.11
N ARG A 708 -33.24 -4.42 -18.48
CA ARG A 708 -33.47 -4.69 -17.06
C ARG A 708 -34.27 -5.98 -16.89
N VAL A 709 -33.86 -6.80 -15.94
CA VAL A 709 -34.52 -8.06 -15.58
C VAL A 709 -35.23 -7.89 -14.24
N PHE A 710 -36.51 -8.23 -14.19
CA PHE A 710 -37.32 -8.22 -12.97
C PHE A 710 -37.80 -9.63 -12.67
N ASN A 711 -37.75 -10.03 -11.40
CA ASN A 711 -38.42 -11.24 -10.95
C ASN A 711 -39.95 -11.10 -11.16
N HIS A 712 -40.63 -12.18 -11.51
CA HIS A 712 -42.08 -12.18 -11.70
C HIS A 712 -42.88 -11.71 -10.46
N GLY A 713 -42.37 -11.96 -9.25
CA GLY A 713 -43.01 -11.53 -8.00
C GLY A 713 -42.70 -10.08 -7.58
N TRP A 714 -41.95 -9.30 -8.37
CA TRP A 714 -41.62 -7.92 -8.03
C TRP A 714 -42.67 -6.93 -8.54
N ALA A 715 -42.81 -5.81 -7.83
CA ALA A 715 -43.59 -4.69 -8.32
C ALA A 715 -42.91 -4.11 -9.58
N LEU A 716 -43.64 -4.08 -10.68
CA LEU A 716 -43.12 -3.58 -11.96
C LEU A 716 -43.31 -2.06 -12.07
N PRO A 717 -42.34 -1.33 -12.65
CA PRO A 717 -42.52 0.08 -12.95
C PRO A 717 -43.65 0.28 -13.97
N SER A 718 -44.49 1.31 -13.75
CA SER A 718 -45.51 1.73 -14.70
C SER A 718 -44.86 2.20 -16.02
N ALA A 719 -45.57 2.04 -17.15
CA ALA A 719 -45.15 2.64 -18.41
C ALA A 719 -45.02 4.16 -18.21
N GLN A 720 -43.82 4.71 -18.44
CA GLN A 720 -43.56 6.15 -18.47
C GLN A 720 -43.71 6.68 -19.89
#